data_AF-G4Z8U3-F1
#
_entry.id   AF-G4Z8U3-F1
#
_cell.length_a   1.000
_cell.length_b   1.000
_cell.length_c   1.000
_cell.angle_alpha   90.00
_cell.angle_beta   90.00
_cell.angle_gamma   90.00
#
_symmetry.space_group_name_H-M   'P 1'
#
loop_
_entity.id
_entity.type
_entity.pdbx_description
1 polymer ?
#
loop_
_entity_poly.entity_id
_entity_poly.type
_entity_poly.pdbx_seq_one_letter_code
_entity_poly.pdbx_strand_id
1 'polypeptide(L)'
;MVQLKEIAQLVVKENNTQGKCMLRDLSVPSVFQYLGVAQYALGDLEDATKTFELAVQVNTDDVQSWVHLGNCYLYQKRLPEAVEALEVAVEQKGSVENTYALVKARNWMASWKGRDDSVAQLRQRAYEEFDAETERLCCDEETDLRLRAPELRVGFVSSDFGVHPVSSLLRGLLALLSSPKHQTKVYCFSLSDAASWWSRNISRTVDYMISLKGKNSLDAAKLIQSHEIHVLVDLNGHTLHSGISIFTHRPAPVQVAYLGYPMTTGNPSIDFVVSDCVATPAETSAGSFSEKLLLLPMHYIVNDHLQMLGHTLEGERPTLFALTGRRENAFVFATFSNWQKMDPSVFSAWMEILSRVPSSVMWFIEYFGREGAIANLRAEAKAHGINGDRLIFSPMDPWIDHTYRKRAADLILDTSLKNGHTTILDALCAGVPVISLEGDRMSNRATSSALNSLDLHDLTVNSLKEYVEVAVYLATHKYVLHKLRQKVEDHRLHYPLFDTAKYATKFEESIKVAWQVRKSKIQAGGPTRDMHIFPSLQSSVVTPRYFPMLSAKDDTNTEDEYVVRVQSALVAQDPIRLHIGGHVKSPDWWIVDANDGDIVDFVMRMENLYAFPDSSVDVIYGSHVLEHCTHGVGRELQNTLREWHRVLRPGGQLLVSVPNLFVLAALFIDESIPHDDRLWFMTIIFGGQTDAYDVHKVGFDEAILLAYLRQAGFCDFTRHDDFGLFSDSSVLVVYGKPISINVQAHACK
;
A
#
# COMPACT_ATOMS: atom_id res chain seq x y z
N MET A 1 16.67 35.35 -10.79
CA MET A 1 15.36 35.23 -11.46
C MET A 1 14.64 36.57 -11.61
N VAL A 2 14.44 37.35 -10.54
CA VAL A 2 13.84 38.71 -10.67
C VAL A 2 14.66 39.61 -11.63
N GLN A 3 15.96 39.74 -11.42
CA GLN A 3 16.85 40.48 -12.33
C GLN A 3 16.86 39.90 -13.76
N LEU A 4 16.77 38.58 -13.90
CA LEU A 4 16.72 37.92 -15.22
C LEU A 4 15.41 38.28 -15.95
N LYS A 5 14.27 38.28 -15.24
CA LYS A 5 12.97 38.73 -15.75
C LYS A 5 13.04 40.19 -16.18
N GLU A 6 13.59 41.09 -15.35
CA GLU A 6 13.73 42.51 -15.67
C GLU A 6 14.60 42.75 -16.89
N ILE A 7 15.77 42.10 -16.97
CA ILE A 7 16.67 42.20 -18.13
C ILE A 7 15.99 41.66 -19.39
N ALA A 8 15.36 40.48 -19.32
CA ALA A 8 14.69 39.91 -20.48
C ALA A 8 13.48 40.75 -20.92
N GLN A 9 12.72 41.32 -20.00
CA GLN A 9 11.63 42.27 -20.29
C GLN A 9 12.15 43.56 -20.92
N LEU A 10 13.28 44.09 -20.48
CA LEU A 10 13.93 45.26 -21.07
C LEU A 10 14.37 44.96 -22.51
N VAL A 11 15.01 43.81 -22.75
CA VAL A 11 15.41 43.39 -24.11
C VAL A 11 14.19 43.24 -25.02
N VAL A 12 13.11 42.62 -24.53
CA VAL A 12 11.85 42.51 -25.29
C VAL A 12 11.23 43.90 -25.57
N LYS A 13 11.27 44.81 -24.59
CA LYS A 13 10.71 46.16 -24.72
C LYS A 13 11.53 47.05 -25.65
N GLU A 14 12.86 47.04 -25.53
CA GLU A 14 13.78 47.79 -26.40
C GLU A 14 13.63 47.36 -27.86
N ASN A 15 13.51 46.06 -28.10
CA ASN A 15 13.22 45.49 -29.43
C ASN A 15 11.86 45.97 -29.99
N ASN A 16 10.85 46.18 -29.14
CA ASN A 16 9.54 46.67 -29.56
C ASN A 16 9.50 48.19 -29.86
N THR A 17 10.33 49.00 -29.21
CA THR A 17 10.34 50.47 -29.39
C THR A 17 11.07 50.98 -30.63
N GLN A 18 11.90 50.17 -31.31
CA GLN A 18 12.72 50.63 -32.45
C GLN A 18 12.01 50.66 -33.82
N GLY A 19 10.68 50.47 -33.90
CA GLY A 19 9.87 50.84 -35.07
C GLY A 19 10.14 50.10 -36.39
N LYS A 20 11.06 49.13 -36.43
CA LYS A 20 11.16 48.17 -37.53
C LYS A 20 10.26 46.99 -37.20
N CYS A 21 9.51 46.54 -38.20
CA CYS A 21 8.81 45.26 -38.23
C CYS A 21 9.83 44.10 -38.16
N MET A 22 10.52 43.97 -37.02
CA MET A 22 11.49 42.93 -36.66
C MET A 22 10.91 42.02 -35.57
N LEU A 23 9.63 41.67 -35.67
CA LEU A 23 9.16 40.38 -35.11
C LEU A 23 9.73 39.17 -35.89
N ARG A 24 10.73 39.40 -36.78
CA ARG A 24 11.38 38.41 -37.64
C ARG A 24 12.90 38.32 -37.48
N ASP A 25 13.54 39.09 -36.58
CA ASP A 25 14.94 38.76 -36.24
C ASP A 25 14.95 37.62 -35.22
N LEU A 26 14.66 36.43 -35.74
CA LEU A 26 14.57 35.12 -35.08
C LEU A 26 15.96 34.60 -34.69
N SER A 27 17.00 35.44 -34.70
CA SER A 27 18.39 35.02 -34.49
C SER A 27 18.76 34.81 -33.02
N VAL A 28 17.92 35.23 -32.05
CA VAL A 28 18.13 34.97 -30.62
C VAL A 28 16.86 34.42 -29.92
N PRO A 29 16.40 33.19 -30.27
CA PRO A 29 15.23 32.55 -29.65
C PRO A 29 15.31 32.43 -28.12
N SER A 30 16.53 32.46 -27.58
CA SER A 30 16.81 32.24 -26.16
C SER A 30 16.22 33.32 -25.23
N VAL A 31 15.93 34.54 -25.71
CA VAL A 31 15.37 35.61 -24.84
C VAL A 31 13.96 35.27 -24.35
N PHE A 32 13.10 34.73 -25.21
CA PHE A 32 11.76 34.29 -24.82
C PHE A 32 11.83 33.08 -23.89
N GLN A 33 12.75 32.15 -24.16
CA GLN A 33 13.01 31.02 -23.29
C GLN A 33 13.44 31.46 -21.88
N TYR A 34 14.41 32.38 -21.75
CA TYR A 34 14.86 32.88 -20.45
C TYR A 34 13.78 33.69 -19.72
N LEU A 35 12.99 34.50 -20.44
CA LEU A 35 11.87 35.23 -19.85
C LEU A 35 10.82 34.27 -19.31
N GLY A 36 10.43 33.27 -20.11
CA GLY A 36 9.47 32.25 -19.74
C GLY A 36 9.95 31.43 -18.54
N VAL A 37 11.22 31.01 -18.51
CA VAL A 37 11.82 30.30 -17.38
C VAL A 37 11.82 31.17 -16.12
N ALA A 38 12.14 32.46 -16.24
CA ALA A 38 12.12 33.38 -15.11
C ALA A 38 10.70 33.59 -14.57
N GLN A 39 9.70 33.80 -15.43
CA GLN A 39 8.29 33.91 -15.06
C GLN A 39 7.79 32.62 -14.39
N TYR A 40 8.09 31.47 -15.00
CA TYR A 40 7.73 30.16 -14.48
C TYR A 40 8.35 29.91 -13.09
N ALA A 41 9.64 30.20 -12.91
CA ALA A 41 10.33 30.06 -11.62
C ALA A 41 9.81 31.02 -10.54
N LEU A 42 9.25 32.16 -10.95
CA LEU A 42 8.60 33.13 -10.06
C LEU A 42 7.13 32.80 -9.76
N GLY A 43 6.56 31.80 -10.45
CA GLY A 43 5.17 31.39 -10.29
C GLY A 43 4.16 32.17 -11.14
N ASP A 44 4.62 33.03 -12.05
CA ASP A 44 3.79 33.81 -12.97
C ASP A 44 3.32 32.94 -14.16
N LEU A 45 2.56 31.87 -13.88
CA LEU A 45 2.27 30.81 -14.85
C LEU A 45 1.55 31.29 -16.12
N GLU A 46 0.62 32.25 -16.01
CA GLU A 46 -0.09 32.77 -17.19
C GLU A 46 0.84 33.53 -18.15
N ASP A 47 1.71 34.37 -17.60
CA ASP A 47 2.69 35.12 -18.38
C ASP A 47 3.76 34.19 -18.96
N ALA A 48 4.19 33.19 -18.17
CA ALA A 48 5.09 32.15 -18.65
C ALA A 48 4.47 31.38 -19.83
N THR A 49 3.20 30.96 -19.74
CA THR A 49 2.51 30.30 -20.85
C THR A 49 2.49 31.13 -22.11
N LYS A 50 2.05 32.40 -22.03
CA LYS A 50 2.02 33.29 -23.21
C LYS A 50 3.41 33.44 -23.82
N THR A 51 4.44 33.54 -22.97
CA THR A 51 5.83 33.68 -23.41
C THR A 51 6.34 32.40 -24.08
N PHE A 52 6.02 31.22 -23.55
CA PHE A 52 6.40 29.95 -24.16
C PHE A 52 5.59 29.63 -25.42
N GLU A 53 4.31 30.01 -25.51
CA GLU A 53 3.50 29.96 -26.74
C GLU A 53 4.19 30.76 -27.86
N LEU A 54 4.67 31.96 -27.55
CA LEU A 54 5.47 32.78 -28.47
C LEU A 54 6.82 32.12 -28.80
N ALA A 55 7.51 31.56 -27.80
CA ALA A 55 8.82 30.93 -27.99
C ALA A 55 8.76 29.76 -28.97
N VAL A 56 7.76 28.87 -28.85
CA VAL A 56 7.60 27.72 -29.76
C VAL A 56 7.09 28.12 -31.15
N GLN A 57 6.39 29.26 -31.29
CA GLN A 57 6.02 29.82 -32.60
C GLN A 57 7.24 30.41 -33.32
N VAL A 58 8.15 31.02 -32.56
CA VAL A 58 9.40 31.62 -33.07
C VAL A 58 10.42 30.54 -33.43
N ASN A 59 10.58 29.52 -32.58
CA ASN A 59 11.48 28.39 -32.81
C ASN A 59 10.76 27.07 -32.47
N THR A 60 10.24 26.40 -33.49
CA THR A 60 9.52 25.13 -33.34
C THR A 60 10.43 23.96 -32.95
N ASP A 61 11.75 24.10 -33.08
CA ASP A 61 12.74 23.09 -32.71
C ASP A 61 13.27 23.24 -31.27
N ASP A 62 12.89 24.30 -30.53
CA ASP A 62 13.29 24.47 -29.13
C ASP A 62 12.54 23.52 -28.19
N VAL A 63 13.17 22.38 -27.94
CA VAL A 63 12.69 21.32 -27.06
C VAL A 63 12.35 21.83 -25.66
N GLN A 64 13.19 22.69 -25.08
CA GLN A 64 13.00 23.15 -23.70
C GLN A 64 11.79 24.08 -23.59
N SER A 65 11.55 24.94 -24.58
CA SER A 65 10.34 25.76 -24.63
C SER A 65 9.07 24.91 -24.74
N TRP A 66 9.08 23.83 -25.53
CA TRP A 66 7.94 22.88 -25.58
C TRP A 66 7.71 22.17 -24.25
N VAL A 67 8.77 21.71 -23.59
CA VAL A 67 8.69 21.09 -22.26
C VAL A 67 8.11 22.05 -21.24
N HIS A 68 8.62 23.28 -21.20
CA HIS A 68 8.13 24.30 -20.28
C HIS A 68 6.70 24.73 -20.59
N LEU A 69 6.31 24.83 -21.86
CA LEU A 69 4.94 25.11 -22.28
C LEU A 69 3.98 24.02 -21.78
N GLY A 70 4.32 22.75 -22.05
CA GLY A 70 3.56 21.61 -21.59
C GLY A 70 3.43 21.53 -20.08
N ASN A 71 4.52 21.83 -19.36
CA ASN A 71 4.50 21.96 -17.90
C ASN A 71 3.59 23.09 -17.43
N CYS A 72 3.65 24.28 -18.03
CA CYS A 72 2.77 25.39 -17.67
C CYS A 72 1.29 25.03 -17.85
N TYR A 73 0.93 24.41 -18.98
CA TYR A 73 -0.43 23.91 -19.20
C TYR A 73 -0.83 22.85 -18.17
N LEU A 74 0.08 21.92 -17.84
CA LEU A 74 -0.16 20.90 -16.82
C LEU A 74 -0.47 21.53 -15.46
N TYR A 75 0.28 22.57 -15.04
CA TYR A 75 0.04 23.29 -13.78
C TYR A 75 -1.24 24.14 -13.81
N GLN A 76 -1.59 24.68 -14.98
CA GLN A 76 -2.87 25.38 -15.20
C GLN A 76 -4.07 24.43 -15.36
N LYS A 77 -3.83 23.10 -15.30
CA LYS A 77 -4.86 22.06 -15.50
C LYS A 77 -5.46 22.04 -16.92
N ARG A 78 -4.76 22.63 -17.89
CA ARG A 78 -5.08 22.60 -19.34
C ARG A 78 -4.50 21.32 -19.95
N LEU A 79 -5.06 20.18 -19.57
CA LEU A 79 -4.44 18.86 -19.83
C LEU A 79 -4.33 18.51 -21.31
N PRO A 80 -5.35 18.77 -22.18
CA PRO A 80 -5.22 18.47 -23.59
C PRO A 80 -4.03 19.19 -24.22
N GLU A 81 -3.88 20.49 -23.95
CA GLU A 81 -2.77 21.29 -24.47
C GLU A 81 -1.44 20.87 -23.84
N ALA A 82 -1.44 20.46 -22.57
CA ALA A 82 -0.26 19.91 -21.91
C ALA A 82 0.24 18.64 -22.60
N VAL A 83 -0.66 17.70 -22.90
CA VAL A 83 -0.32 16.46 -23.60
C VAL A 83 0.22 16.77 -24.99
N GLU A 84 -0.45 17.64 -25.76
CA GLU A 84 -0.01 18.01 -27.11
C GLU A 84 1.40 18.60 -27.11
N ALA A 85 1.67 19.59 -26.23
CA ALA A 85 2.99 20.21 -26.14
C ALA A 85 4.08 19.21 -25.69
N LEU A 86 3.76 18.31 -24.75
CA LEU A 86 4.70 17.29 -24.27
C LEU A 86 4.92 16.16 -25.28
N GLU A 87 3.93 15.81 -26.09
CA GLU A 87 4.07 14.86 -27.21
C GLU A 87 5.04 15.42 -28.26
N VAL A 88 4.93 16.71 -28.60
CA VAL A 88 5.91 17.37 -29.47
C VAL A 88 7.32 17.28 -28.86
N ALA A 89 7.49 17.68 -27.60
CA ALA A 89 8.79 17.65 -26.94
C ALA A 89 9.41 16.24 -26.86
N VAL A 90 8.65 15.25 -26.43
CA VAL A 90 9.15 13.90 -26.13
C VAL A 90 9.21 13.03 -27.39
N GLU A 91 8.10 12.94 -28.12
CA GLU A 91 7.95 11.98 -29.23
C GLU A 91 8.51 12.52 -30.55
N GLN A 92 8.33 13.81 -30.83
CA GLN A 92 8.78 14.40 -32.09
C GLN A 92 10.20 14.97 -32.00
N LYS A 93 10.57 15.54 -30.85
CA LYS A 93 11.86 16.20 -30.64
C LYS A 93 12.85 15.41 -29.76
N GLY A 94 12.45 14.25 -29.23
CA GLY A 94 13.36 13.31 -28.58
C GLY A 94 13.78 13.66 -27.15
N SER A 95 13.00 14.46 -26.41
CA SER A 95 13.26 14.79 -25.00
C SER A 95 12.90 13.64 -24.06
N VAL A 96 13.67 12.56 -24.12
CA VAL A 96 13.42 11.35 -23.32
C VAL A 96 13.50 11.62 -21.81
N GLU A 97 14.20 12.68 -21.38
CA GLU A 97 14.27 13.13 -19.97
C GLU A 97 12.94 13.66 -19.44
N ASN A 98 12.07 14.11 -20.32
CA ASN A 98 10.77 14.66 -19.96
C ASN A 98 9.62 13.67 -20.19
N THR A 99 9.91 12.40 -20.51
CA THR A 99 8.90 11.33 -20.65
C THR A 99 8.00 11.22 -19.41
N TYR A 100 8.53 11.48 -18.21
CA TYR A 100 7.74 11.47 -16.98
C TYR A 100 6.62 12.51 -16.98
N ALA A 101 6.90 13.74 -17.46
CA ALA A 101 5.90 14.80 -17.53
C ALA A 101 4.76 14.42 -18.50
N LEU A 102 5.11 13.83 -19.66
CA LEU A 102 4.13 13.33 -20.63
C LEU A 102 3.25 12.21 -20.04
N VAL A 103 3.86 11.20 -19.42
CA VAL A 103 3.14 10.10 -18.74
C VAL A 103 2.21 10.65 -17.66
N LYS A 104 2.67 11.61 -16.88
CA LYS A 104 1.87 12.28 -15.83
C LYS A 104 0.66 13.00 -16.43
N ALA A 105 0.84 13.76 -17.52
CA ALA A 105 -0.25 14.47 -18.19
C ALA A 105 -1.28 13.49 -18.79
N ARG A 106 -0.81 12.45 -19.50
CA ARG A 106 -1.65 11.39 -20.09
C ARG A 106 -2.45 10.62 -19.03
N ASN A 107 -1.82 10.20 -17.93
CA ASN A 107 -2.51 9.51 -16.85
C ASN A 107 -3.59 10.38 -16.18
N TRP A 108 -3.36 11.68 -16.06
CA TRP A 108 -4.37 12.63 -15.56
C TRP A 108 -5.56 12.79 -16.50
N MET A 109 -5.38 12.54 -17.80
CA MET A 109 -6.44 12.48 -18.80
C MET A 109 -7.12 11.11 -18.89
N ALA A 110 -6.67 10.12 -18.10
CA ALA A 110 -7.01 8.72 -18.31
C ALA A 110 -6.78 8.27 -19.78
N SER A 111 -5.72 8.80 -20.41
CA SER A 111 -5.26 8.39 -21.73
C SER A 111 -4.07 7.47 -21.55
N TRP A 112 -4.18 6.23 -22.00
CA TRP A 112 -3.12 5.22 -21.83
C TRP A 112 -2.38 4.89 -23.13
N LYS A 113 -2.51 5.74 -24.15
CA LYS A 113 -1.79 5.65 -25.41
C LYS A 113 -0.27 5.69 -25.16
N GLY A 114 0.48 4.72 -25.72
CA GLY A 114 1.95 4.67 -25.64
C GLY A 114 2.51 4.49 -24.22
N ARG A 115 1.66 4.07 -23.27
CA ARG A 115 2.03 3.98 -21.85
C ARG A 115 3.16 2.99 -21.61
N ASP A 116 3.06 1.78 -22.18
CA ASP A 116 4.02 0.71 -21.87
C ASP A 116 5.43 1.05 -22.35
N ASP A 117 5.55 1.64 -23.55
CA ASP A 117 6.81 2.16 -24.08
C ASP A 117 7.39 3.26 -23.18
N SER A 118 6.56 4.21 -22.76
CA SER A 118 6.98 5.31 -21.89
C SER A 118 7.42 4.82 -20.50
N VAL A 119 6.70 3.84 -19.93
CA VAL A 119 7.04 3.22 -18.63
C VAL A 119 8.33 2.41 -18.74
N ALA A 120 8.56 1.69 -19.84
CA ALA A 120 9.79 0.96 -20.07
C ALA A 120 11.01 1.91 -20.15
N GLN A 121 10.89 3.02 -20.86
CA GLN A 121 11.94 4.06 -20.94
C GLN A 121 12.26 4.66 -19.57
N LEU A 122 11.24 4.95 -18.75
CA LEU A 122 11.44 5.49 -17.40
C LEU A 122 12.15 4.50 -16.46
N ARG A 123 11.89 3.20 -16.59
CA ARG A 123 12.54 2.16 -15.77
C ARG A 123 14.03 2.04 -16.06
N GLN A 124 14.45 2.25 -17.30
CA GLN A 124 15.85 2.15 -17.71
C GLN A 124 16.72 3.30 -17.16
N ARG A 125 16.11 4.43 -16.78
CA ARG A 125 16.80 5.67 -16.43
C ARG A 125 16.88 5.98 -14.94
N ALA A 126 16.38 5.10 -14.07
CA ALA A 126 16.23 5.37 -12.64
C ALA A 126 17.55 5.47 -11.82
N TYR A 127 18.71 5.62 -12.46
CA TYR A 127 20.00 5.81 -11.81
C TYR A 127 20.90 6.75 -12.64
N GLU A 128 20.60 8.05 -12.61
CA GLU A 128 21.56 9.09 -12.99
C GLU A 128 21.99 9.83 -11.70
N GLU A 129 23.28 9.77 -11.40
CA GLU A 129 23.93 10.26 -10.18
C GLU A 129 23.89 11.80 -10.11
N PHE A 130 23.42 12.33 -8.99
CA PHE A 130 23.71 13.71 -8.61
C PHE A 130 25.12 13.76 -8.04
N ASP A 131 26.09 14.05 -8.89
CA ASP A 131 27.43 14.45 -8.46
C ASP A 131 27.51 15.98 -8.49
N ALA A 132 27.54 16.59 -7.30
CA ALA A 132 27.78 18.01 -7.15
C ALA A 132 28.56 18.26 -5.86
N GLU A 133 29.84 18.64 -6.03
CA GLU A 133 30.63 19.29 -4.99
C GLU A 133 29.89 20.56 -4.55
N THR A 134 29.18 20.47 -3.44
CA THR A 134 28.44 21.58 -2.84
C THR A 134 29.11 21.96 -1.52
N GLU A 135 29.17 23.26 -1.20
CA GLU A 135 29.66 23.76 0.09
C GLU A 135 28.85 23.10 1.23
N ARG A 136 29.52 22.29 2.06
CA ARG A 136 28.94 21.61 3.22
C ARG A 136 29.08 22.52 4.44
N LEU A 137 27.95 22.87 5.06
CA LEU A 137 27.89 23.76 6.22
C LEU A 137 28.18 23.03 7.55
N CYS A 138 28.05 21.71 7.60
CA CYS A 138 28.28 20.90 8.80
C CYS A 138 29.11 19.64 8.42
N CYS A 139 29.88 19.00 9.31
CA CYS A 139 30.02 19.17 10.76
C CYS A 139 31.52 19.15 11.11
N ASP A 140 32.13 20.28 11.48
CA ASP A 140 33.46 20.25 12.07
C ASP A 140 33.37 19.65 13.48
N GLU A 141 34.16 18.60 13.73
CA GLU A 141 34.09 17.72 14.91
C GLU A 141 34.40 18.46 16.24
N GLU A 142 35.11 19.58 16.19
CA GLU A 142 35.56 20.31 17.38
C GLU A 142 34.58 21.38 17.89
N THR A 143 33.60 21.82 17.08
CA THR A 143 32.75 23.00 17.39
C THR A 143 31.24 22.71 17.48
N ASP A 144 30.80 21.46 17.37
CA ASP A 144 29.36 21.16 17.35
C ASP A 144 28.71 21.27 18.75
N LEU A 145 28.18 22.46 19.07
CA LEU A 145 27.47 22.77 20.32
C LEU A 145 26.29 21.84 20.60
N ARG A 146 25.75 21.18 19.57
CA ARG A 146 24.66 20.19 19.65
C ARG A 146 25.02 18.97 20.51
N LEU A 147 26.32 18.64 20.63
CA LEU A 147 26.78 17.50 21.43
C LEU A 147 26.45 17.64 22.93
N ARG A 148 26.27 18.88 23.40
CA ARG A 148 26.02 19.26 24.80
C ARG A 148 24.59 19.74 25.06
N ALA A 149 23.72 19.77 24.05
CA ALA A 149 22.35 20.23 24.20
C ALA A 149 21.52 19.21 25.02
N PRO A 150 20.70 19.68 25.99
CA PRO A 150 19.87 18.79 26.82
C PRO A 150 18.63 18.25 26.10
N GLU A 151 18.17 18.93 25.04
CA GLU A 151 16.96 18.60 24.28
C GLU A 151 17.29 18.39 22.80
N LEU A 152 16.57 17.47 22.13
CA LEU A 152 16.76 17.20 20.70
C LEU A 152 15.99 18.24 19.86
N ARG A 153 16.71 19.11 19.14
CA ARG A 153 16.10 20.03 18.17
C ARG A 153 15.84 19.32 16.83
N VAL A 154 14.57 19.21 16.45
CA VAL A 154 14.11 18.55 15.22
C VAL A 154 13.52 19.59 14.29
N GLY A 155 14.07 19.68 13.08
CA GLY A 155 13.60 20.58 12.03
C GLY A 155 12.78 19.84 10.98
N PHE A 156 11.68 20.41 10.50
CA PHE A 156 10.85 19.89 9.42
C PHE A 156 10.79 20.93 8.30
N VAL A 157 11.28 20.59 7.10
CA VAL A 157 11.27 21.47 5.93
C VAL A 157 10.12 21.08 5.02
N SER A 158 9.22 22.03 4.71
CA SER A 158 8.10 21.75 3.79
C SER A 158 7.59 23.00 3.07
N SER A 159 7.17 22.84 1.83
CA SER A 159 6.30 23.79 1.12
C SER A 159 4.81 23.64 1.48
N ASP A 160 4.46 22.57 2.21
CA ASP A 160 3.11 22.07 2.34
C ASP A 160 2.50 22.27 3.75
N PHE A 161 3.03 23.22 4.53
CA PHE A 161 2.41 23.69 5.79
C PHE A 161 1.14 24.52 5.51
N GLY A 162 0.19 23.97 4.76
CA GLY A 162 -1.03 24.65 4.31
C GLY A 162 -2.17 23.68 4.01
N VAL A 163 -3.02 24.01 3.03
CA VAL A 163 -4.09 23.11 2.56
C VAL A 163 -3.48 22.00 1.71
N HIS A 164 -2.90 21.01 2.38
CA HIS A 164 -2.19 19.89 1.74
C HIS A 164 -2.25 18.63 2.63
N PRO A 165 -2.25 17.41 2.06
CA PRO A 165 -2.26 16.17 2.85
C PRO A 165 -1.12 16.05 3.87
N VAL A 166 0.07 16.59 3.59
CA VAL A 166 1.18 16.61 4.55
C VAL A 166 0.78 17.30 5.85
N SER A 167 0.11 18.46 5.76
CA SER A 167 -0.36 19.18 6.96
C SER A 167 -1.43 18.41 7.71
N SER A 168 -2.41 17.82 7.02
CA SER A 168 -3.50 17.08 7.69
C SER A 168 -3.01 15.81 8.37
N LEU A 169 -1.98 15.17 7.85
CA LEU A 169 -1.36 14.00 8.46
C LEU A 169 -0.42 14.37 9.62
N LEU A 170 0.41 15.39 9.45
CA LEU A 170 1.55 15.67 10.31
C LEU A 170 1.21 16.55 11.53
N ARG A 171 0.11 17.32 11.50
CA ARG A 171 -0.24 18.31 12.55
C ARG A 171 -0.16 17.73 13.97
N GLY A 172 -0.80 16.58 14.20
CA GLY A 172 -0.81 15.92 15.51
C GLY A 172 0.57 15.51 16.00
N LEU A 173 1.41 14.96 15.11
CA LEU A 173 2.78 14.58 15.43
C LEU A 173 3.61 15.77 15.91
N LEU A 174 3.56 16.88 15.17
CA LEU A 174 4.32 18.10 15.50
C LEU A 174 3.92 18.65 16.86
N ALA A 175 2.61 18.69 17.15
CA ALA A 175 2.10 19.15 18.44
C ALA A 175 2.54 18.26 19.61
N LEU A 176 2.58 16.94 19.42
CA LEU A 176 2.97 15.97 20.46
C LEU A 176 4.48 16.01 20.72
N LEU A 177 5.31 16.08 19.68
CA LEU A 177 6.76 16.25 19.80
C LEU A 177 7.14 17.55 20.52
N SER A 178 6.41 18.64 20.27
CA SER A 178 6.58 19.93 20.95
C SER A 178 6.10 19.94 22.41
N SER A 179 5.36 18.90 22.84
CA SER A 179 4.78 18.87 24.19
C SER A 179 5.84 18.54 25.26
N PRO A 180 5.65 18.97 26.53
CA PRO A 180 6.58 18.67 27.62
C PRO A 180 6.79 17.18 27.94
N LYS A 181 5.95 16.29 27.38
CA LYS A 181 6.10 14.84 27.52
C LYS A 181 7.24 14.28 26.67
N HIS A 182 7.69 15.02 25.66
CA HIS A 182 8.76 14.63 24.75
C HIS A 182 9.96 15.56 24.96
N GLN A 183 11.18 15.03 24.81
CA GLN A 183 12.42 15.77 25.06
C GLN A 183 12.92 16.38 23.75
N THR A 184 12.02 17.05 23.03
CA THR A 184 12.33 17.64 21.73
C THR A 184 11.89 19.09 21.63
N LYS A 185 12.56 19.82 20.74
CA LYS A 185 12.15 21.15 20.28
C LYS A 185 11.86 21.09 18.78
N VAL A 186 10.66 21.51 18.39
CA VAL A 186 10.16 21.37 17.02
C VAL A 186 10.27 22.68 16.25
N TYR A 187 10.99 22.65 15.14
CA TYR A 187 11.15 23.76 14.21
C TYR A 187 10.50 23.39 12.88
N CYS A 188 9.55 24.18 12.40
CA CYS A 188 8.99 24.05 11.06
C CYS A 188 9.57 25.15 10.16
N PHE A 189 10.28 24.75 9.10
CA PHE A 189 10.86 25.63 8.11
C PHE A 189 9.99 25.62 6.85
N SER A 190 9.19 26.68 6.68
CA SER A 190 8.19 26.76 5.61
C SER A 190 8.75 27.39 4.34
N LEU A 191 8.63 26.70 3.20
CA LEU A 191 9.00 27.24 1.88
C LEU A 191 7.89 28.14 1.30
N SER A 192 6.72 28.19 1.94
CA SER A 192 5.56 28.99 1.56
C SER A 192 4.98 29.75 2.76
N ASP A 193 4.57 30.99 2.54
CA ASP A 193 3.86 31.79 3.56
C ASP A 193 2.35 31.85 3.31
N ALA A 194 1.82 30.92 2.52
CA ALA A 194 0.39 30.88 2.22
C ALA A 194 -0.43 30.71 3.52
N ALA A 195 -1.27 31.70 3.81
CA ALA A 195 -2.12 31.66 4.99
C ALA A 195 -3.23 30.62 4.82
N SER A 196 -3.42 29.78 5.84
CA SER A 196 -4.51 28.82 5.90
C SER A 196 -4.89 28.55 7.37
N TRP A 197 -5.92 27.74 7.59
CA TRP A 197 -6.18 27.23 8.94
C TRP A 197 -5.04 26.34 9.42
N TRP A 198 -4.53 25.46 8.55
CA TRP A 198 -3.44 24.53 8.85
C TRP A 198 -2.15 25.24 9.25
N SER A 199 -1.70 26.21 8.46
CA SER A 199 -0.47 26.96 8.76
C SER A 199 -0.57 27.66 10.12
N ARG A 200 -1.72 28.29 10.42
CA ARG A 200 -1.97 28.94 11.72
C ARG A 200 -2.08 27.95 12.88
N ASN A 201 -2.70 26.80 12.68
CA ASN A 201 -2.85 25.79 13.72
C ASN A 201 -1.50 25.17 14.09
N ILE A 202 -0.74 24.71 13.08
CA ILE A 202 0.60 24.14 13.28
C ILE A 202 1.51 25.16 13.95
N SER A 203 1.54 26.41 13.47
CA SER A 203 2.38 27.48 14.05
C SER A 203 2.11 27.74 15.53
N ARG A 204 0.90 27.44 16.03
CA ARG A 204 0.53 27.62 17.44
C ARG A 204 0.91 26.44 18.33
N THR A 205 1.21 25.28 17.74
CA THR A 205 1.49 24.04 18.47
C THR A 205 2.97 23.65 18.46
N VAL A 206 3.76 24.17 17.52
CA VAL A 206 5.21 23.95 17.45
C VAL A 206 5.97 25.03 18.22
N ASP A 207 7.22 24.74 18.60
CA ASP A 207 8.07 25.75 19.25
C ASP A 207 8.43 26.90 18.30
N TYR A 208 8.71 26.61 17.01
CA TYR A 208 9.10 27.61 16.03
C TYR A 208 8.52 27.32 14.64
N MET A 209 7.93 28.35 14.00
CA MET A 209 7.58 28.36 12.57
C MET A 209 8.41 29.46 11.89
N ILE A 210 9.28 29.07 10.95
CA ILE A 210 10.28 29.94 10.33
C ILE A 210 10.07 29.94 8.82
N SER A 211 9.93 31.13 8.23
CA SER A 211 9.80 31.26 6.77
C SER A 211 11.16 31.17 6.07
N LEU A 212 11.22 30.33 5.04
CA LEU A 212 12.30 30.23 4.06
C LEU A 212 11.91 30.84 2.70
N LYS A 213 10.71 31.43 2.58
CA LYS A 213 10.20 31.95 1.31
C LYS A 213 11.17 32.96 0.71
N GLY A 214 11.46 32.79 -0.58
CA GLY A 214 12.31 33.69 -1.35
C GLY A 214 13.82 33.55 -1.10
N LYS A 215 14.25 32.61 -0.25
CA LYS A 215 15.68 32.31 -0.04
C LYS A 215 16.16 31.29 -1.09
N ASN A 216 17.42 31.43 -1.51
CA ASN A 216 18.09 30.34 -2.25
C ASN A 216 18.47 29.20 -1.28
N SER A 217 18.93 28.07 -1.83
CA SER A 217 19.25 26.86 -1.05
C SER A 217 20.31 27.10 0.02
N LEU A 218 21.37 27.86 -0.29
CA LEU A 218 22.48 28.14 0.62
C LEU A 218 22.06 29.06 1.78
N ASP A 219 21.34 30.14 1.49
CA ASP A 219 20.86 31.08 2.51
C ASP A 219 19.80 30.45 3.42
N ALA A 220 18.94 29.58 2.86
CA ALA A 220 18.02 28.77 3.64
C ALA A 220 18.79 27.79 4.55
N ALA A 221 19.81 27.10 4.02
CA ALA A 221 20.64 26.18 4.78
C ALA A 221 21.40 26.88 5.92
N LYS A 222 21.99 28.07 5.68
CA LYS A 222 22.64 28.89 6.71
C LYS A 222 21.66 29.31 7.82
N LEU A 223 20.43 29.67 7.46
CA LEU A 223 19.40 29.98 8.46
C LEU A 223 19.05 28.75 9.30
N ILE A 224 18.81 27.59 8.69
CA ILE A 224 18.56 26.33 9.42
C ILE A 224 19.73 25.99 10.36
N GLN A 225 20.96 26.11 9.86
CA GLN A 225 22.18 25.85 10.63
C GLN A 225 22.26 26.74 11.88
N SER A 226 21.88 28.02 11.76
CA SER A 226 21.89 28.97 12.90
C SER A 226 20.96 28.59 14.06
N HIS A 227 19.97 27.71 13.82
CA HIS A 227 19.10 27.16 14.86
C HIS A 227 19.64 25.87 15.50
N GLU A 228 20.82 25.40 15.08
CA GLU A 228 21.53 24.23 15.60
C GLU A 228 20.64 22.96 15.59
N ILE A 229 19.93 22.73 14.50
CA ILE A 229 19.07 21.56 14.32
C ILE A 229 19.91 20.27 14.37
N HIS A 230 19.45 19.26 15.12
CA HIS A 230 20.12 17.95 15.24
C HIS A 230 19.67 17.00 14.14
N VAL A 231 18.35 16.90 13.95
CA VAL A 231 17.71 16.06 12.94
C VAL A 231 16.86 16.96 12.05
N LEU A 232 17.19 17.05 10.77
CA LEU A 232 16.41 17.78 9.77
C LEU A 232 15.63 16.80 8.90
N VAL A 233 14.32 17.00 8.82
CA VAL A 233 13.38 16.14 8.12
C VAL A 233 12.89 16.86 6.86
N ASP A 234 13.15 16.26 5.70
CA ASP A 234 12.55 16.64 4.43
C ASP A 234 11.15 16.05 4.32
N LEU A 235 10.14 16.90 4.10
CA LEU A 235 8.75 16.50 3.94
C LEU A 235 8.26 16.57 2.49
N ASN A 236 9.11 16.93 1.53
CA ASN A 236 8.71 17.08 0.13
C ASN A 236 9.31 15.99 -0.77
N GLY A 237 10.58 15.63 -0.62
CA GLY A 237 11.30 14.82 -1.59
C GLY A 237 11.28 15.45 -2.98
N HIS A 238 10.88 14.71 -4.02
CA HIS A 238 10.82 15.23 -5.40
C HIS A 238 9.44 15.80 -5.78
N THR A 239 8.65 16.28 -4.81
CA THR A 239 7.37 16.95 -5.11
C THR A 239 7.54 18.40 -5.53
N LEU A 240 6.43 19.03 -5.95
CA LEU A 240 6.42 20.44 -6.37
C LEU A 240 6.87 21.37 -5.23
N HIS A 241 7.63 22.41 -5.58
CA HIS A 241 8.19 23.40 -4.64
C HIS A 241 9.08 22.79 -3.55
N SER A 242 9.71 21.65 -3.83
CA SER A 242 10.61 20.98 -2.89
C SER A 242 11.81 21.85 -2.51
N GLY A 243 12.19 21.76 -1.22
CA GLY A 243 13.41 22.32 -0.67
C GLY A 243 14.57 21.32 -0.62
N ILE A 244 14.51 20.18 -1.32
CA ILE A 244 15.51 19.12 -1.24
C ILE A 244 16.95 19.59 -1.53
N SER A 245 17.14 20.64 -2.33
CA SER A 245 18.46 21.24 -2.58
C SER A 245 19.06 21.93 -1.36
N ILE A 246 18.27 22.26 -0.34
CA ILE A 246 18.77 22.79 0.95
C ILE A 246 19.59 21.71 1.67
N PHE A 247 19.20 20.44 1.52
CA PHE A 247 19.83 19.31 2.18
C PHE A 247 21.23 18.99 1.63
N THR A 248 21.55 19.39 0.40
CA THR A 248 22.90 19.15 -0.19
C THR A 248 23.99 19.96 0.54
N HIS A 249 23.61 21.08 1.15
CA HIS A 249 24.49 21.90 2.00
C HIS A 249 24.68 21.32 3.41
N ARG A 250 24.01 20.21 3.74
CA ARG A 250 24.05 19.56 5.06
C ARG A 250 23.93 20.50 6.27
N PRO A 251 22.88 21.34 6.37
CA PRO A 251 22.70 22.26 7.51
C PRO A 251 22.45 21.58 8.87
N ALA A 252 22.18 20.27 8.88
CA ALA A 252 22.06 19.46 10.09
C ALA A 252 22.91 18.16 9.97
N PRO A 253 23.40 17.62 11.10
CA PRO A 253 24.26 16.44 11.10
C PRO A 253 23.52 15.15 10.74
N VAL A 254 22.22 15.05 11.03
CA VAL A 254 21.33 13.96 10.60
C VAL A 254 20.23 14.52 9.72
N GLN A 255 20.08 13.95 8.53
CA GLN A 255 19.06 14.34 7.56
C GLN A 255 18.18 13.14 7.20
N VAL A 256 16.86 13.35 7.22
CA VAL A 256 15.86 12.28 7.08
C VAL A 256 14.83 12.67 6.03
N ALA A 257 14.54 11.81 5.06
CA ALA A 257 13.37 11.95 4.20
C ALA A 257 12.15 11.30 4.87
N TYR A 258 11.01 11.99 4.84
CA TYR A 258 9.77 11.45 5.39
C TYR A 258 8.51 11.99 4.69
N LEU A 259 7.53 11.11 4.52
CA LEU A 259 6.13 11.41 4.23
C LEU A 259 5.78 11.86 2.80
N GLY A 260 6.25 13.03 2.34
CA GLY A 260 5.76 13.63 1.09
C GLY A 260 6.10 12.85 -0.18
N TYR A 261 7.21 12.10 -0.15
CA TYR A 261 7.72 11.34 -1.28
C TYR A 261 7.98 9.87 -0.90
N PRO A 262 7.13 8.92 -1.32
CA PRO A 262 7.17 7.53 -0.87
C PRO A 262 8.14 6.67 -1.72
N MET A 263 9.33 7.19 -1.99
CA MET A 263 10.40 6.56 -2.78
C MET A 263 11.76 7.12 -2.32
N THR A 264 12.86 6.49 -2.76
CA THR A 264 14.22 7.01 -2.57
C THR A 264 14.36 8.44 -3.09
N THR A 265 15.01 9.31 -2.33
CA THR A 265 15.36 10.64 -2.84
C THR A 265 16.54 10.60 -3.79
N GLY A 266 17.37 9.56 -3.75
CA GLY A 266 18.62 9.51 -4.52
C GLY A 266 19.65 10.57 -4.12
N ASN A 267 19.39 11.34 -3.05
CA ASN A 267 20.25 12.43 -2.63
C ASN A 267 21.29 11.92 -1.62
N PRO A 268 22.60 11.95 -1.93
CA PRO A 268 23.64 11.41 -1.05
C PRO A 268 23.78 12.18 0.26
N SER A 269 23.15 13.36 0.38
CA SER A 269 23.14 14.13 1.61
C SER A 269 22.02 13.73 2.58
N ILE A 270 21.02 12.97 2.15
CA ILE A 270 19.96 12.47 3.04
C ILE A 270 20.40 11.11 3.59
N ASP A 271 20.46 11.00 4.92
CA ASP A 271 21.07 9.83 5.58
C ASP A 271 20.05 8.68 5.76
N PHE A 272 18.80 9.03 6.04
CA PHE A 272 17.74 8.07 6.33
C PHE A 272 16.44 8.38 5.60
N VAL A 273 15.61 7.36 5.40
CA VAL A 273 14.19 7.51 5.02
C VAL A 273 13.31 6.74 6.01
N VAL A 274 12.24 7.37 6.49
CA VAL A 274 11.29 6.74 7.41
C VAL A 274 10.36 5.81 6.65
N SER A 275 10.28 4.55 7.08
CA SER A 275 9.42 3.51 6.48
C SER A 275 8.99 2.48 7.53
N ASP A 276 8.44 1.34 7.12
CA ASP A 276 8.11 0.18 7.94
C ASP A 276 8.37 -1.14 7.19
N CYS A 277 8.29 -2.27 7.90
CA CYS A 277 8.64 -3.58 7.34
C CYS A 277 7.63 -4.12 6.30
N VAL A 278 6.40 -3.61 6.27
CA VAL A 278 5.36 -4.02 5.31
C VAL A 278 5.46 -3.19 4.03
N ALA A 279 5.67 -1.88 4.17
CA ALA A 279 5.84 -0.96 3.05
C ALA A 279 7.19 -1.15 2.35
N THR A 280 8.24 -1.53 3.09
CA THR A 280 9.57 -1.84 2.56
C THR A 280 10.07 -3.20 3.04
N PRO A 281 9.53 -4.32 2.52
CA PRO A 281 10.02 -5.65 2.86
C PRO A 281 11.46 -5.82 2.35
N ALA A 282 12.29 -6.53 3.11
CA ALA A 282 13.69 -6.72 2.78
C ALA A 282 13.88 -7.42 1.42
N GLU A 283 12.96 -8.32 1.08
CA GLU A 283 12.99 -9.16 -0.12
C GLU A 283 12.81 -8.35 -1.41
N THR A 284 11.98 -7.30 -1.40
CA THR A 284 11.67 -6.49 -2.60
C THR A 284 12.30 -5.11 -2.58
N SER A 285 12.69 -4.61 -1.40
CA SER A 285 13.20 -3.23 -1.24
C SER A 285 14.73 -3.15 -1.14
N ALA A 286 15.43 -4.29 -1.06
CA ALA A 286 16.88 -4.31 -1.04
C ALA A 286 17.47 -3.57 -2.26
N GLY A 287 18.36 -2.61 -2.00
CA GLY A 287 19.01 -1.81 -3.05
C GLY A 287 18.12 -0.77 -3.74
N SER A 288 16.86 -0.59 -3.33
CA SER A 288 15.94 0.41 -3.92
C SER A 288 16.06 1.81 -3.30
N PHE A 289 16.86 1.97 -2.25
CA PHE A 289 17.04 3.22 -1.51
C PHE A 289 18.51 3.58 -1.41
N SER A 290 18.84 4.85 -1.67
CA SER A 290 20.17 5.40 -1.41
C SER A 290 20.38 5.68 0.08
N GLU A 291 19.29 6.00 0.78
CA GLU A 291 19.25 6.27 2.20
C GLU A 291 19.12 4.97 3.00
N LYS A 292 19.49 5.03 4.28
CA LYS A 292 19.21 3.93 5.21
C LYS A 292 17.74 3.95 5.64
N LEU A 293 17.11 2.79 5.71
CA LEU A 293 15.74 2.67 6.20
C LEU A 293 15.68 2.87 7.71
N LEU A 294 14.88 3.84 8.16
CA LEU A 294 14.49 4.04 9.56
C LEU A 294 13.09 3.42 9.75
N LEU A 295 13.07 2.14 10.11
CA LEU A 295 11.85 1.33 10.18
C LEU A 295 11.09 1.58 11.48
N LEU A 296 9.84 2.02 11.36
CA LEU A 296 8.91 2.12 12.48
C LEU A 296 8.23 0.77 12.74
N PRO A 297 7.87 0.46 14.00
CA PRO A 297 7.19 -0.80 14.37
C PRO A 297 5.69 -0.80 14.04
N MET A 298 5.24 0.11 13.18
CA MET A 298 3.84 0.33 12.79
C MET A 298 3.82 1.03 11.42
N HIS A 299 2.63 1.26 10.86
CA HIS A 299 2.46 1.99 9.61
C HIS A 299 3.32 3.25 9.54
N TYR A 300 4.11 3.42 8.48
CA TYR A 300 5.05 4.53 8.39
C TYR A 300 4.38 5.90 8.27
N ILE A 301 3.15 6.00 7.75
CA ILE A 301 2.45 7.28 7.60
C ILE A 301 1.77 7.65 8.91
N VAL A 302 2.27 8.71 9.56
CA VAL A 302 1.55 9.32 10.68
C VAL A 302 0.24 9.93 10.20
N ASN A 303 -0.72 10.04 11.09
CA ASN A 303 -1.95 10.73 10.81
C ASN A 303 -2.60 11.32 12.06
N ASP A 304 -3.59 12.18 11.84
CA ASP A 304 -4.28 12.94 12.89
C ASP A 304 -5.81 12.79 12.78
N HIS A 305 -6.27 11.68 12.20
CA HIS A 305 -7.68 11.52 11.83
C HIS A 305 -8.58 11.46 13.06
N LEU A 306 -8.29 10.66 14.08
CA LEU A 306 -9.18 10.55 15.24
C LEU A 306 -9.28 11.87 16.02
N GLN A 307 -8.17 12.62 16.10
CA GLN A 307 -8.12 13.91 16.79
C GLN A 307 -8.96 14.97 16.07
N MET A 308 -8.98 14.94 14.74
CA MET A 308 -9.68 15.93 13.92
C MET A 308 -11.10 15.50 13.53
N LEU A 309 -11.33 14.20 13.35
CA LEU A 309 -12.52 13.64 12.72
C LEU A 309 -13.34 12.76 13.66
N GLY A 310 -12.89 12.48 14.89
CA GLY A 310 -13.64 11.62 15.82
C GLY A 310 -15.13 12.01 15.94
N HIS A 311 -15.42 13.31 15.91
CA HIS A 311 -16.77 13.87 15.96
C HIS A 311 -17.66 13.53 14.74
N THR A 312 -17.09 13.20 13.58
CA THR A 312 -17.84 12.84 12.37
C THR A 312 -18.09 11.34 12.24
N LEU A 313 -17.55 10.55 13.17
CA LEU A 313 -17.67 9.08 13.15
C LEU A 313 -18.93 8.59 13.85
N GLU A 314 -19.63 9.47 14.58
CA GLU A 314 -20.89 9.18 15.26
C GLU A 314 -22.10 9.38 14.31
N GLY A 315 -23.25 8.79 14.65
CA GLY A 315 -24.50 8.98 13.91
C GLY A 315 -24.69 8.09 12.67
N GLU A 316 -25.85 8.26 12.03
CA GLU A 316 -26.25 7.51 10.83
C GLU A 316 -25.32 7.78 9.64
N ARG A 317 -25.07 6.74 8.85
CA ARG A 317 -24.22 6.86 7.66
C ARG A 317 -24.98 7.59 6.56
N PRO A 318 -24.34 8.52 5.81
CA PRO A 318 -24.95 9.12 4.64
C PRO A 318 -25.15 8.07 3.55
N THR A 319 -26.18 8.27 2.72
CA THR A 319 -26.38 7.44 1.52
C THR A 319 -25.81 8.15 0.29
N LEU A 320 -25.42 7.37 -0.74
CA LEU A 320 -24.99 7.96 -2.02
C LEU A 320 -26.07 8.87 -2.62
N PHE A 321 -27.35 8.48 -2.48
CA PHE A 321 -28.47 9.27 -2.94
C PHE A 321 -28.55 10.64 -2.24
N ALA A 322 -28.40 10.68 -0.91
CA ALA A 322 -28.41 11.94 -0.17
C ALA A 322 -27.27 12.89 -0.60
N LEU A 323 -26.13 12.34 -1.02
CA LEU A 323 -24.94 13.10 -1.40
C LEU A 323 -24.91 13.51 -2.88
N THR A 324 -25.48 12.71 -3.77
CA THR A 324 -25.33 12.88 -5.23
C THR A 324 -26.65 12.99 -5.99
N GLY A 325 -27.78 12.70 -5.34
CA GLY A 325 -29.09 12.61 -5.98
C GLY A 325 -29.23 11.43 -6.94
N ARG A 326 -28.28 10.48 -6.96
CA ARG A 326 -28.24 9.37 -7.92
C ARG A 326 -28.47 8.01 -7.26
N ARG A 327 -29.24 7.16 -7.97
CA ARG A 327 -29.55 5.73 -7.73
C ARG A 327 -29.72 5.32 -6.27
N GLU A 328 -30.96 5.04 -5.90
CA GLU A 328 -31.31 4.38 -4.64
C GLU A 328 -30.92 2.88 -4.69
N ASN A 329 -30.42 2.32 -3.58
CA ASN A 329 -30.14 0.89 -3.38
C ASN A 329 -29.05 0.22 -4.26
N ALA A 330 -28.04 0.96 -4.74
CA ALA A 330 -26.88 0.38 -5.42
C ALA A 330 -25.73 0.08 -4.46
N PHE A 331 -24.97 -1.00 -4.71
CA PHE A 331 -23.69 -1.25 -4.03
C PHE A 331 -22.64 -0.24 -4.52
N VAL A 332 -21.99 0.47 -3.62
CA VAL A 332 -21.09 1.58 -3.94
C VAL A 332 -19.64 1.14 -3.80
N PHE A 333 -19.03 0.71 -4.90
CA PHE A 333 -17.58 0.71 -5.00
C PHE A 333 -17.09 2.14 -5.16
N ALA A 334 -15.97 2.49 -4.55
CA ALA A 334 -15.39 3.81 -4.73
C ALA A 334 -13.87 3.80 -4.79
N THR A 335 -13.30 4.77 -5.48
CA THR A 335 -11.90 5.15 -5.31
C THR A 335 -11.78 6.67 -5.22
N PHE A 336 -11.14 7.12 -4.14
CA PHE A 336 -10.93 8.54 -3.88
C PHE A 336 -9.47 8.96 -4.20
N SER A 337 -8.71 8.09 -4.85
CA SER A 337 -7.34 8.36 -5.28
C SER A 337 -7.32 9.26 -6.54
N ASN A 338 -6.22 10.00 -6.71
CA ASN A 338 -5.98 10.74 -7.96
C ASN A 338 -5.93 9.78 -9.15
N TRP A 339 -6.56 10.15 -10.25
CA TRP A 339 -6.63 9.33 -11.47
C TRP A 339 -5.24 8.96 -12.02
N GLN A 340 -4.23 9.79 -11.79
CA GLN A 340 -2.85 9.47 -12.15
C GLN A 340 -2.27 8.21 -11.48
N LYS A 341 -2.95 7.69 -10.44
CA LYS A 341 -2.52 6.53 -9.65
C LYS A 341 -3.09 5.21 -10.15
N MET A 342 -4.09 5.23 -11.03
CA MET A 342 -4.62 4.02 -11.66
C MET A 342 -3.92 3.76 -12.98
N ASP A 343 -4.08 2.55 -13.48
CA ASP A 343 -3.59 2.12 -14.80
C ASP A 343 -4.67 1.28 -15.51
N PRO A 344 -4.49 0.95 -16.81
CA PRO A 344 -5.52 0.23 -17.56
C PRO A 344 -5.92 -1.10 -16.90
N SER A 345 -4.97 -1.80 -16.30
CA SER A 345 -5.21 -3.16 -15.77
C SER A 345 -6.14 -3.14 -14.56
N VAL A 346 -5.93 -2.21 -13.62
CA VAL A 346 -6.84 -2.07 -12.47
C VAL A 346 -8.18 -1.45 -12.86
N PHE A 347 -8.22 -0.56 -13.86
CA PHE A 347 -9.50 -0.05 -14.36
C PHE A 347 -10.32 -1.16 -15.03
N SER A 348 -9.68 -2.01 -15.83
CA SER A 348 -10.31 -3.19 -16.43
C SER A 348 -10.86 -4.14 -15.36
N ALA A 349 -10.09 -4.38 -14.29
CA ALA A 349 -10.54 -5.15 -13.14
C ALA A 349 -11.79 -4.53 -12.47
N TRP A 350 -11.84 -3.20 -12.31
CA TRP A 350 -13.04 -2.52 -11.81
C TRP A 350 -14.24 -2.70 -12.75
N MET A 351 -14.03 -2.68 -14.07
CA MET A 351 -15.12 -2.93 -15.03
C MET A 351 -15.60 -4.38 -14.96
N GLU A 352 -14.71 -5.34 -14.77
CA GLU A 352 -15.07 -6.74 -14.53
C GLU A 352 -15.90 -6.90 -13.25
N ILE A 353 -15.49 -6.26 -12.15
CA ILE A 353 -16.27 -6.21 -10.89
C ILE A 353 -17.68 -5.66 -11.14
N LEU A 354 -17.79 -4.52 -11.85
CA LEU A 354 -19.10 -3.94 -12.19
C LEU A 354 -19.94 -4.87 -13.06
N SER A 355 -19.34 -5.60 -14.00
CA SER A 355 -20.03 -6.59 -14.84
C SER A 355 -20.64 -7.71 -13.98
N ARG A 356 -19.88 -8.23 -13.02
CA ARG A 356 -20.27 -9.34 -12.13
C ARG A 356 -21.23 -8.93 -11.02
N VAL A 357 -21.34 -7.64 -10.71
CA VAL A 357 -22.27 -7.09 -9.72
C VAL A 357 -23.19 -6.05 -10.40
N PRO A 358 -24.26 -6.46 -11.10
CA PRO A 358 -25.06 -5.57 -11.96
C PRO A 358 -25.67 -4.36 -11.23
N SER A 359 -26.06 -4.53 -9.97
CA SER A 359 -26.66 -3.49 -9.11
C SER A 359 -25.62 -2.64 -8.37
N SER A 360 -24.40 -2.51 -8.90
CA SER A 360 -23.35 -1.67 -8.30
C SER A 360 -23.00 -0.45 -9.15
N VAL A 361 -22.34 0.51 -8.52
CA VAL A 361 -21.76 1.70 -9.15
C VAL A 361 -20.30 1.86 -8.72
N MET A 362 -19.52 2.58 -9.53
CA MET A 362 -18.15 2.98 -9.19
C MET A 362 -18.12 4.50 -9.00
N TRP A 363 -17.72 4.95 -7.82
CA TRP A 363 -17.69 6.36 -7.45
C TRP A 363 -16.27 6.92 -7.42
N PHE A 364 -16.05 7.99 -8.18
CA PHE A 364 -14.80 8.73 -8.31
C PHE A 364 -14.93 10.18 -7.79
N ILE A 365 -13.80 10.74 -7.38
CA ILE A 365 -13.66 12.20 -7.26
C ILE A 365 -13.70 12.83 -8.64
N GLU A 366 -14.47 13.90 -8.78
CA GLU A 366 -14.41 14.84 -9.89
C GLU A 366 -13.35 15.91 -9.61
N TYR A 367 -12.35 15.97 -10.46
CA TYR A 367 -11.33 17.02 -10.40
C TYR A 367 -11.71 18.15 -11.36
N PHE A 368 -11.73 19.37 -10.85
CA PHE A 368 -12.00 20.58 -11.63
C PHE A 368 -11.11 20.68 -12.89
N GLY A 369 -11.72 20.99 -14.04
CA GLY A 369 -11.04 21.14 -15.33
C GLY A 369 -10.60 19.83 -15.98
N ARG A 370 -11.28 18.71 -15.66
CA ARG A 370 -10.95 17.37 -16.19
C ARG A 370 -12.13 16.66 -16.86
N GLU A 371 -13.02 17.42 -17.48
CA GLU A 371 -14.21 16.92 -18.17
C GLU A 371 -13.85 15.94 -19.30
N GLY A 372 -12.75 16.21 -20.02
CA GLY A 372 -12.24 15.30 -21.06
C GLY A 372 -11.81 13.93 -20.52
N ALA A 373 -11.24 13.88 -19.31
CA ALA A 373 -10.86 12.61 -18.69
C ALA A 373 -12.09 11.81 -18.23
N ILE A 374 -13.14 12.48 -17.77
CA ILE A 374 -14.43 11.83 -17.45
C ILE A 374 -15.03 11.21 -18.72
N ALA A 375 -14.98 11.92 -19.85
CA ALA A 375 -15.41 11.40 -21.14
C ALA A 375 -14.59 10.15 -21.55
N ASN A 376 -13.27 10.18 -21.37
CA ASN A 376 -12.40 9.03 -21.65
C ASN A 376 -12.75 7.83 -20.76
N LEU A 377 -12.92 8.02 -19.45
CA LEU A 377 -13.30 6.94 -18.52
C LEU A 377 -14.65 6.32 -18.87
N ARG A 378 -15.63 7.13 -19.30
CA ARG A 378 -16.94 6.63 -19.75
C ARG A 378 -16.83 5.88 -21.08
N ALA A 379 -16.01 6.35 -22.01
CA ALA A 379 -15.76 5.66 -23.28
C ALA A 379 -15.08 4.30 -23.04
N GLU A 380 -14.11 4.25 -22.13
CA GLU A 380 -13.39 3.04 -21.75
C GLU A 380 -14.31 2.03 -21.04
N ALA A 381 -15.16 2.49 -20.13
CA ALA A 381 -16.19 1.66 -19.51
C ALA A 381 -17.15 1.07 -20.57
N LYS A 382 -17.57 1.88 -21.55
CA LYS A 382 -18.40 1.42 -22.67
C LYS A 382 -17.67 0.36 -23.51
N ALA A 383 -16.37 0.50 -23.74
CA ALA A 383 -15.55 -0.50 -24.43
C ALA A 383 -15.51 -1.84 -23.67
N HIS A 384 -15.65 -1.81 -22.34
CA HIS A 384 -15.79 -3.00 -21.48
C HIS A 384 -17.27 -3.47 -21.33
N GLY A 385 -18.21 -2.92 -22.09
CA GLY A 385 -19.63 -3.28 -22.02
C GLY A 385 -20.37 -2.69 -20.80
N ILE A 386 -19.77 -1.77 -20.06
CA ILE A 386 -20.37 -1.13 -18.89
C ILE A 386 -21.02 0.19 -19.28
N ASN A 387 -22.28 0.40 -18.88
CA ASN A 387 -22.94 1.70 -19.04
C ASN A 387 -22.19 2.77 -18.22
N GLY A 388 -21.68 3.80 -18.89
CA GLY A 388 -20.94 4.91 -18.29
C GLY A 388 -21.69 5.69 -17.20
N ASP A 389 -23.02 5.58 -17.12
CA ASP A 389 -23.83 6.14 -16.02
C ASP A 389 -23.62 5.43 -14.68
N ARG A 390 -23.02 4.23 -14.69
CA ARG A 390 -22.58 3.52 -13.48
C ARG A 390 -21.29 4.11 -12.89
N LEU A 391 -20.59 4.97 -13.64
CA LEU A 391 -19.47 5.75 -13.13
C LEU A 391 -19.99 7.09 -12.59
N ILE A 392 -19.99 7.21 -11.27
CA ILE A 392 -20.42 8.41 -10.56
C ILE A 392 -19.21 9.28 -10.30
N PHE A 393 -19.33 10.57 -10.60
CA PHE A 393 -18.30 11.57 -10.35
C PHE A 393 -18.92 12.65 -9.47
N SER A 394 -18.24 13.03 -8.40
CA SER A 394 -18.68 14.12 -7.51
C SER A 394 -17.51 15.02 -7.13
N PRO A 395 -17.73 16.34 -6.96
CA PRO A 395 -16.69 17.30 -6.59
C PRO A 395 -15.89 16.88 -5.36
N MET A 396 -14.70 17.46 -5.16
CA MET A 396 -13.96 17.28 -3.92
C MET A 396 -14.48 18.23 -2.84
N ASP A 397 -14.77 17.70 -1.65
CA ASP A 397 -15.15 18.48 -0.48
C ASP A 397 -13.93 18.85 0.39
N PRO A 398 -14.05 19.81 1.33
CA PRO A 398 -13.07 19.99 2.39
C PRO A 398 -12.78 18.67 3.12
N TRP A 399 -11.56 18.48 3.63
CA TRP A 399 -11.07 17.17 4.13
C TRP A 399 -12.00 16.47 5.14
N ILE A 400 -12.61 17.22 6.07
CA ILE A 400 -13.53 16.67 7.07
C ILE A 400 -14.78 16.09 6.41
N ASP A 401 -15.45 16.88 5.57
CA ASP A 401 -16.65 16.49 4.82
C ASP A 401 -16.33 15.39 3.80
N HIS A 402 -15.15 15.49 3.17
CA HIS A 402 -14.63 14.49 2.25
C HIS A 402 -14.41 13.15 2.94
N THR A 403 -14.03 13.12 4.21
CA THR A 403 -13.89 11.87 4.97
C THR A 403 -15.25 11.35 5.42
N TYR A 404 -16.11 12.22 5.93
CA TYR A 404 -17.47 11.85 6.35
C TYR A 404 -18.27 11.19 5.21
N ARG A 405 -18.24 11.78 4.01
CA ARG A 405 -18.98 11.23 2.87
C ARG A 405 -18.47 9.86 2.40
N LYS A 406 -17.21 9.49 2.69
CA LYS A 406 -16.70 8.14 2.36
C LYS A 406 -17.51 7.06 3.06
N ARG A 407 -18.14 7.36 4.20
CA ARG A 407 -19.04 6.44 4.91
C ARG A 407 -20.18 5.91 4.03
N ALA A 408 -20.56 6.63 2.97
CA ALA A 408 -21.56 6.21 1.98
C ALA A 408 -21.04 5.17 0.96
N ALA A 409 -19.72 4.96 0.86
CA ALA A 409 -19.17 3.88 0.05
C ALA A 409 -19.29 2.55 0.80
N ASP A 410 -19.55 1.46 0.08
CA ASP A 410 -19.61 0.11 0.62
C ASP A 410 -18.22 -0.52 0.73
N LEU A 411 -17.40 -0.31 -0.30
CA LEU A 411 -16.05 -0.87 -0.42
C LEU A 411 -15.14 0.09 -1.20
N ILE A 412 -13.94 0.35 -0.69
CA ILE A 412 -12.92 1.10 -1.42
C ILE A 412 -12.04 0.15 -2.22
N LEU A 413 -11.85 0.49 -3.49
CA LEU A 413 -10.96 -0.17 -4.42
C LEU A 413 -9.69 0.68 -4.57
N ASP A 414 -8.57 0.20 -4.01
CA ASP A 414 -7.29 0.91 -4.10
C ASP A 414 -6.60 0.74 -5.45
N THR A 415 -5.69 1.65 -5.77
CA THR A 415 -5.01 1.73 -7.06
C THR A 415 -3.65 1.00 -7.08
N SER A 416 -3.32 0.37 -8.21
CA SER A 416 -2.16 -0.52 -8.41
C SER A 416 -0.83 0.18 -8.72
N LEU A 417 -0.84 1.27 -9.51
CA LEU A 417 0.40 1.97 -9.90
C LEU A 417 1.02 2.70 -8.69
N LYS A 418 0.16 3.34 -7.89
CA LYS A 418 0.50 3.95 -6.61
C LYS A 418 -0.72 3.83 -5.73
N ASN A 419 -0.57 3.37 -4.50
CA ASN A 419 -1.72 3.27 -3.61
C ASN A 419 -2.28 4.65 -3.24
N GLY A 420 -3.51 4.68 -2.75
CA GLY A 420 -3.95 5.72 -1.84
C GLY A 420 -3.00 5.81 -0.64
N HIS A 421 -2.72 7.01 -0.18
CA HIS A 421 -1.89 7.23 1.01
C HIS A 421 -2.79 7.88 2.06
N THR A 422 -3.00 9.18 1.99
CA THR A 422 -4.02 9.86 2.79
C THR A 422 -5.42 9.33 2.51
N THR A 423 -5.75 9.08 1.23
CA THR A 423 -7.10 8.72 0.80
C THR A 423 -7.62 7.40 1.34
N ILE A 424 -6.73 6.42 1.60
CA ILE A 424 -7.09 5.14 2.23
C ILE A 424 -7.15 5.27 3.75
N LEU A 425 -6.31 6.12 4.36
CA LEU A 425 -6.39 6.39 5.80
C LEU A 425 -7.71 7.10 6.13
N ASP A 426 -8.15 8.04 5.30
CA ASP A 426 -9.47 8.65 5.41
C ASP A 426 -10.58 7.57 5.35
N ALA A 427 -10.48 6.61 4.42
CA ALA A 427 -11.51 5.58 4.23
C ALA A 427 -11.58 4.61 5.41
N LEU A 428 -10.42 4.13 5.88
CA LEU A 428 -10.32 3.26 7.06
C LEU A 428 -10.81 4.00 8.32
N CYS A 429 -10.45 5.29 8.47
CA CYS A 429 -10.97 6.11 9.56
C CYS A 429 -12.49 6.25 9.47
N ALA A 430 -13.04 6.38 8.25
CA ALA A 430 -14.49 6.44 8.02
C ALA A 430 -15.20 5.08 8.23
N GLY A 431 -14.49 4.00 8.57
CA GLY A 431 -15.10 2.69 8.79
C GLY A 431 -15.44 1.94 7.50
N VAL A 432 -14.75 2.27 6.39
CA VAL A 432 -14.96 1.64 5.09
C VAL A 432 -13.80 0.67 4.80
N PRO A 433 -14.07 -0.60 4.48
CA PRO A 433 -13.04 -1.55 4.12
C PRO A 433 -12.38 -1.17 2.79
N VAL A 434 -11.10 -1.50 2.65
CA VAL A 434 -10.29 -1.17 1.48
C VAL A 434 -9.62 -2.44 0.97
N ILE A 435 -9.79 -2.78 -0.31
CA ILE A 435 -9.00 -3.83 -0.97
C ILE A 435 -7.78 -3.20 -1.64
N SER A 436 -6.60 -3.80 -1.43
CA SER A 436 -5.34 -3.37 -2.04
C SER A 436 -4.67 -4.50 -2.80
N LEU A 437 -4.23 -4.22 -4.03
CA LEU A 437 -3.29 -5.08 -4.73
C LEU A 437 -1.89 -4.83 -4.21
N GLU A 438 -1.26 -5.87 -3.66
CA GLU A 438 0.09 -5.82 -3.12
C GLU A 438 1.12 -5.54 -4.22
N GLY A 439 1.97 -4.54 -3.97
CA GLY A 439 2.97 -4.07 -4.92
C GLY A 439 4.40 -4.48 -4.57
N ASP A 440 5.33 -4.04 -5.41
CA ASP A 440 6.77 -4.30 -5.30
C ASP A 440 7.56 -3.13 -4.67
N ARG A 441 6.92 -1.96 -4.49
CA ARG A 441 7.55 -0.70 -4.09
C ARG A 441 6.84 -0.06 -2.91
N MET A 442 7.55 0.74 -2.12
CA MET A 442 6.96 1.51 -1.02
C MET A 442 5.71 2.30 -1.44
N SER A 443 5.71 2.89 -2.64
CA SER A 443 4.59 3.67 -3.17
C SER A 443 3.31 2.87 -3.47
N ASN A 444 3.39 1.55 -3.64
CA ASN A 444 2.24 0.67 -3.89
C ASN A 444 2.13 -0.44 -2.82
N ARG A 445 2.68 -0.19 -1.63
CA ARG A 445 2.54 -1.02 -0.42
C ARG A 445 2.04 -0.23 0.80
N ALA A 446 1.69 1.04 0.62
CA ALA A 446 1.21 1.91 1.69
C ALA A 446 -0.11 1.39 2.28
N THR A 447 -1.05 0.96 1.43
CA THR A 447 -2.33 0.41 1.89
C THR A 447 -2.14 -0.92 2.60
N SER A 448 -1.26 -1.79 2.08
CA SER A 448 -0.90 -3.05 2.74
C SER A 448 -0.38 -2.83 4.16
N SER A 449 0.49 -1.84 4.35
CA SER A 449 1.00 -1.48 5.67
C SER A 449 -0.10 -0.92 6.60
N ALA A 450 -1.02 -0.11 6.07
CA ALA A 450 -2.15 0.39 6.85
C ALA A 450 -3.11 -0.73 7.28
N LEU A 451 -3.47 -1.63 6.35
CA LEU A 451 -4.30 -2.79 6.61
C LEU A 451 -3.67 -3.73 7.64
N ASN A 452 -2.37 -3.99 7.53
CA ASN A 452 -1.63 -4.77 8.53
C ASN A 452 -1.68 -4.11 9.92
N SER A 453 -1.55 -2.79 9.98
CA SER A 453 -1.62 -2.04 11.24
C SER A 453 -3.00 -2.01 11.89
N LEU A 454 -4.04 -2.47 11.18
CA LEU A 454 -5.39 -2.69 11.69
C LEU A 454 -5.74 -4.19 11.80
N ASP A 455 -4.81 -5.13 11.59
CA ASP A 455 -5.15 -6.57 11.52
C ASP A 455 -6.23 -6.89 10.46
N LEU A 456 -6.09 -6.28 9.29
CA LEU A 456 -6.95 -6.44 8.10
C LEU A 456 -6.14 -6.87 6.88
N HIS A 457 -5.03 -7.57 7.10
CA HIS A 457 -4.11 -8.02 6.04
C HIS A 457 -4.78 -8.91 4.98
N ASP A 458 -5.91 -9.54 5.30
CA ASP A 458 -6.73 -10.33 4.36
C ASP A 458 -7.32 -9.50 3.21
N LEU A 459 -7.33 -8.17 3.33
CA LEU A 459 -7.75 -7.26 2.25
C LEU A 459 -6.58 -6.83 1.35
N THR A 460 -5.38 -7.35 1.59
CA THR A 460 -4.22 -7.22 0.72
C THR A 460 -4.11 -8.47 -0.16
N VAL A 461 -4.44 -8.31 -1.43
CA VAL A 461 -4.45 -9.39 -2.43
C VAL A 461 -3.20 -9.36 -3.31
N ASN A 462 -2.82 -10.47 -3.92
CA ASN A 462 -1.55 -10.61 -4.65
C ASN A 462 -1.70 -10.74 -6.17
N SER A 463 -2.93 -10.66 -6.69
CA SER A 463 -3.19 -10.65 -8.13
C SER A 463 -4.45 -9.85 -8.47
N LEU A 464 -4.54 -9.35 -9.70
CA LEU A 464 -5.76 -8.69 -10.17
C LEU A 464 -6.97 -9.63 -10.18
N LYS A 465 -6.76 -10.92 -10.45
CA LYS A 465 -7.83 -11.92 -10.36
C LYS A 465 -8.39 -11.99 -8.93
N GLU A 466 -7.51 -12.14 -7.95
CA GLU A 466 -7.89 -12.16 -6.53
C GLU A 466 -8.56 -10.85 -6.10
N TYR A 467 -8.06 -9.71 -6.59
CA TYR A 467 -8.66 -8.39 -6.38
C TYR A 467 -10.13 -8.35 -6.84
N VAL A 468 -10.41 -8.87 -8.03
CA VAL A 468 -11.78 -8.98 -8.56
C VAL A 468 -12.62 -9.94 -7.72
N GLU A 469 -12.09 -11.14 -7.42
CA GLU A 469 -12.83 -12.15 -6.66
C GLU A 469 -13.23 -11.65 -5.27
N VAL A 470 -12.31 -11.05 -4.52
CA VAL A 470 -12.58 -10.52 -3.18
C VAL A 470 -13.60 -9.36 -3.25
N ALA A 471 -13.46 -8.46 -4.21
CA ALA A 471 -14.40 -7.35 -4.38
C ALA A 471 -15.82 -7.83 -4.72
N VAL A 472 -15.96 -8.79 -5.63
CA VAL A 472 -17.24 -9.38 -6.00
C VAL A 472 -17.83 -10.15 -4.82
N TYR A 473 -17.02 -10.96 -4.13
CA TYR A 473 -17.44 -11.73 -2.96
C TYR A 473 -18.00 -10.82 -1.84
N LEU A 474 -17.27 -9.77 -1.46
CA LEU A 474 -17.74 -8.82 -0.45
C LEU A 474 -19.01 -8.08 -0.88
N ALA A 475 -19.19 -7.83 -2.18
CA ALA A 475 -20.38 -7.17 -2.69
C ALA A 475 -21.62 -8.07 -2.74
N THR A 476 -21.44 -9.39 -2.86
CA THR A 476 -22.54 -10.36 -2.89
C THR A 476 -22.86 -10.96 -1.51
N HIS A 477 -21.93 -10.91 -0.55
CA HIS A 477 -22.09 -11.47 0.79
C HIS A 477 -22.25 -10.38 1.86
N LYS A 478 -23.47 -9.82 1.95
CA LYS A 478 -23.80 -8.68 2.83
C LYS A 478 -23.43 -8.89 4.30
N TYR A 479 -23.63 -10.10 4.83
CA TYR A 479 -23.28 -10.42 6.22
C TYR A 479 -21.77 -10.33 6.47
N VAL A 480 -20.96 -10.89 5.56
CA VAL A 480 -19.50 -10.84 5.63
C VAL A 480 -19.00 -9.40 5.55
N LEU A 481 -19.51 -8.62 4.60
CA LEU A 481 -19.17 -7.21 4.51
C LEU A 481 -19.58 -6.44 5.77
N HIS A 482 -20.78 -6.70 6.31
CA HIS A 482 -21.23 -6.05 7.54
C HIS A 482 -20.29 -6.34 8.71
N LYS A 483 -19.88 -7.60 8.91
CA LYS A 483 -18.90 -8.00 9.92
C LYS A 483 -17.54 -7.36 9.69
N LEU A 484 -17.07 -7.33 8.44
CA LEU A 484 -15.82 -6.68 8.10
C LEU A 484 -15.86 -5.17 8.41
N ARG A 485 -16.96 -4.50 8.13
CA ARG A 485 -17.15 -3.08 8.48
C ARG A 485 -17.13 -2.86 9.98
N GLN A 486 -17.84 -3.69 10.76
CA GLN A 486 -17.77 -3.64 12.22
C GLN A 486 -16.33 -3.82 12.72
N LYS A 487 -15.58 -4.77 12.12
CA LYS A 487 -14.16 -4.98 12.41
C LYS A 487 -13.33 -3.73 12.13
N VAL A 488 -13.49 -3.08 10.97
CA VAL A 488 -12.78 -1.81 10.65
C VAL A 488 -13.14 -0.70 11.64
N GLU A 489 -14.43 -0.54 11.96
CA GLU A 489 -14.92 0.51 12.86
C GLU A 489 -14.48 0.34 14.32
N ASP A 490 -14.32 -0.90 14.77
CA ASP A 490 -13.76 -1.22 16.09
C ASP A 490 -12.24 -1.09 16.09
N HIS A 491 -11.56 -1.69 15.11
CA HIS A 491 -10.11 -1.73 15.05
C HIS A 491 -9.51 -0.33 14.91
N ARG A 492 -10.15 0.59 14.17
CA ARG A 492 -9.66 1.98 14.05
C ARG A 492 -9.48 2.69 15.40
N LEU A 493 -10.20 2.27 16.46
CA LEU A 493 -10.13 2.88 17.79
C LEU A 493 -9.08 2.21 18.70
N HIS A 494 -8.76 0.95 18.47
CA HIS A 494 -7.97 0.13 19.39
C HIS A 494 -6.60 -0.30 18.84
N TYR A 495 -6.42 -0.29 17.52
CA TYR A 495 -5.19 -0.69 16.83
C TYR A 495 -4.27 0.51 16.55
N PRO A 496 -2.95 0.28 16.34
CA PRO A 496 -1.96 1.35 16.33
C PRO A 496 -2.07 2.35 15.16
N LEU A 497 -2.82 2.04 14.09
CA LEU A 497 -2.84 2.89 12.88
C LEU A 497 -3.24 4.34 13.18
N PHE A 498 -4.19 4.57 14.08
CA PHE A 498 -4.69 5.92 14.41
C PHE A 498 -4.23 6.44 15.78
N ASP A 499 -3.31 5.73 16.44
CA ASP A 499 -2.72 6.16 17.71
C ASP A 499 -1.52 7.10 17.49
N THR A 500 -1.83 8.37 17.22
CA THR A 500 -0.82 9.40 16.95
C THR A 500 0.13 9.65 18.14
N ALA A 501 -0.30 9.40 19.37
CA ALA A 501 0.53 9.58 20.56
C ALA A 501 1.59 8.47 20.69
N LYS A 502 1.19 7.22 20.47
CA LYS A 502 2.13 6.11 20.37
C LYS A 502 3.05 6.27 19.17
N TYR A 503 2.53 6.74 18.04
CA TYR A 503 3.35 7.07 16.87
C TYR A 503 4.41 8.12 17.22
N ALA A 504 4.04 9.23 17.87
CA ALA A 504 4.98 10.31 18.23
C ALA A 504 6.12 9.81 19.12
N THR A 505 5.80 8.94 20.09
CA THR A 505 6.80 8.29 20.94
C THR A 505 7.77 7.44 20.13
N LYS A 506 7.26 6.61 19.21
CA LYS A 506 8.10 5.75 18.35
C LYS A 506 8.90 6.52 17.31
N PHE A 507 8.35 7.61 16.78
CA PHE A 507 9.08 8.52 15.91
C PHE A 507 10.24 9.20 16.66
N GLU A 508 9.98 9.72 17.88
CA GLU A 508 11.01 10.32 18.74
C GLU A 508 12.14 9.33 19.06
N GLU A 509 11.81 8.11 19.46
CA GLU A 509 12.78 7.03 19.71
C GLU A 509 13.67 6.79 18.48
N SER A 510 13.07 6.66 17.29
CA SER A 510 13.78 6.39 16.04
C SER A 510 14.73 7.52 15.63
N ILE A 511 14.29 8.78 15.68
CA ILE A 511 15.18 9.91 15.34
C ILE A 511 16.26 10.14 16.40
N LYS A 512 15.99 9.83 17.69
CA LYS A 512 17.01 9.83 18.74
C LYS A 512 18.09 8.80 18.45
N VAL A 513 17.74 7.60 18.02
CA VAL A 513 18.71 6.56 17.61
C VAL A 513 19.56 7.05 16.43
N ALA A 514 18.94 7.62 15.40
CA ALA A 514 19.67 8.20 14.26
C ALA A 514 20.69 9.26 14.73
N TRP A 515 20.28 10.14 15.65
CA TRP A 515 21.18 11.10 16.27
C TRP A 515 22.30 10.45 17.09
N GLN A 516 22.01 9.45 17.93
CA GLN A 516 23.04 8.77 18.73
C GLN A 516 24.08 8.07 17.87
N VAL A 517 23.67 7.46 16.76
CA VAL A 517 24.60 6.86 15.78
C VAL A 517 25.53 7.93 15.20
N ARG A 518 24.98 9.09 14.81
CA ARG A 518 25.78 10.19 14.27
C ARG A 518 26.69 10.81 15.33
N LYS A 519 26.17 11.04 16.54
CA LYS A 519 26.91 11.56 17.69
C LYS A 519 28.11 10.68 18.04
N SER A 520 27.91 9.36 18.09
CA SER A 520 28.99 8.40 18.37
C SER A 520 30.09 8.45 17.32
N LYS A 521 29.73 8.63 16.03
CA LYS A 521 30.71 8.79 14.95
C LYS A 521 31.52 10.09 15.08
N ILE A 522 30.85 11.21 15.40
CA ILE A 522 31.50 12.52 15.60
C ILE A 522 32.48 12.48 16.78
N GLN A 523 32.16 11.74 17.84
CA GLN A 523 33.01 11.65 19.04
C GLN A 523 34.23 10.71 18.90
N ALA A 524 34.26 9.83 17.89
CA ALA A 524 35.26 8.75 17.77
C ALA A 524 36.37 8.98 16.72
N GLY A 525 36.34 10.05 15.92
CA GLY A 525 37.46 10.50 15.08
C GLY A 525 37.96 9.52 13.98
N GLY A 526 37.13 8.63 13.44
CA GLY A 526 37.52 7.66 12.40
C GLY A 526 36.66 6.39 12.39
N PRO A 527 36.63 5.59 11.30
CA PRO A 527 35.50 4.73 10.99
C PRO A 527 35.38 3.56 11.97
N THR A 528 34.26 3.49 12.68
CA THR A 528 33.94 2.33 13.52
C THR A 528 32.68 1.64 13.04
N ARG A 529 32.95 0.45 12.46
CA ARG A 529 32.21 -0.83 12.43
C ARG A 529 30.69 -0.76 12.65
N ASP A 530 30.00 -1.39 11.69
CA ASP A 530 28.58 -1.69 11.69
C ASP A 530 28.08 -2.13 13.07
N MET A 531 27.08 -1.41 13.58
CA MET A 531 26.33 -1.81 14.75
C MET A 531 24.84 -1.63 14.48
N HIS A 532 24.12 -2.71 14.72
CA HIS A 532 22.77 -2.99 14.26
C HIS A 532 21.74 -1.97 14.74
N ILE A 533 21.02 -1.37 13.78
CA ILE A 533 19.69 -0.77 13.98
C ILE A 533 18.78 -1.93 14.42
N PHE A 534 18.05 -1.72 15.53
CA PHE A 534 17.14 -2.65 16.24
C PHE A 534 17.16 -4.11 15.77
N PRO A 535 17.46 -5.10 16.65
CA PRO A 535 17.13 -6.48 16.31
C PRO A 535 15.67 -6.48 15.89
N SER A 536 15.40 -7.10 14.74
CA SER A 536 14.05 -7.48 14.39
C SER A 536 13.41 -8.00 15.67
N LEU A 537 12.36 -7.32 16.13
CA LEU A 537 11.30 -8.07 16.79
C LEU A 537 11.10 -9.25 15.84
N GLN A 538 11.35 -10.46 16.35
CA GLN A 538 11.19 -11.71 15.62
C GLN A 538 10.10 -11.47 14.61
N SER A 539 10.44 -11.63 13.34
CA SER A 539 9.46 -11.59 12.28
C SER A 539 8.29 -12.42 12.76
N SER A 540 7.22 -11.75 13.21
CA SER A 540 5.90 -12.28 13.01
C SER A 540 5.87 -12.39 11.51
N VAL A 541 6.16 -13.58 10.99
CA VAL A 541 6.07 -13.88 9.58
C VAL A 541 4.61 -13.63 9.24
N VAL A 542 4.32 -12.40 8.80
CA VAL A 542 2.99 -11.98 8.40
C VAL A 542 2.73 -12.71 7.10
N THR A 543 1.91 -13.74 7.19
CA THR A 543 1.48 -14.53 6.04
C THR A 543 0.14 -14.03 5.55
N PRO A 544 -0.10 -13.96 4.23
CA PRO A 544 -1.43 -13.71 3.67
C PRO A 544 -2.37 -14.86 4.06
N ARG A 545 -3.51 -14.55 4.69
CA ARG A 545 -4.67 -15.46 4.67
C ARG A 545 -5.52 -15.06 3.47
N TYR A 546 -5.81 -16.04 2.61
CA TYR A 546 -6.69 -15.85 1.46
C TYR A 546 -8.16 -15.93 1.90
N PHE A 547 -8.98 -14.99 1.43
CA PHE A 547 -10.45 -15.11 1.47
C PHE A 547 -10.88 -16.33 0.63
N PRO A 548 -11.64 -17.30 1.18
CA PRO A 548 -12.23 -18.36 0.37
C PRO A 548 -13.47 -17.83 -0.36
N MET A 549 -13.57 -18.10 -1.67
CA MET A 549 -14.84 -18.07 -2.38
C MET A 549 -15.78 -19.10 -1.76
N LEU A 550 -16.86 -18.63 -1.10
CA LEU A 550 -18.00 -19.49 -0.76
C LEU A 550 -18.73 -19.84 -2.06
N SER A 551 -19.03 -21.12 -2.23
CA SER A 551 -19.88 -21.58 -3.32
C SER A 551 -21.30 -21.05 -3.12
N ALA A 552 -21.89 -20.58 -4.21
CA ALA A 552 -23.23 -20.06 -4.24
C ALA A 552 -24.25 -21.18 -4.05
N LYS A 553 -24.92 -21.20 -2.90
CA LYS A 553 -26.33 -21.59 -2.77
C LYS A 553 -26.99 -20.68 -1.73
N ASP A 554 -28.21 -20.27 -2.08
CA ASP A 554 -29.17 -19.44 -1.31
C ASP A 554 -29.24 -19.87 0.18
N ASP A 555 -29.53 -19.02 1.16
CA ASP A 555 -30.77 -18.26 1.26
C ASP A 555 -30.71 -17.18 2.37
N THR A 556 -31.75 -16.38 2.35
CA THR A 556 -32.09 -15.20 3.14
C THR A 556 -32.12 -15.35 4.68
N ASN A 557 -31.59 -14.34 5.37
CA ASN A 557 -32.05 -13.74 6.64
C ASN A 557 -32.44 -14.65 7.84
N THR A 558 -31.95 -15.87 7.91
CA THR A 558 -32.06 -16.78 9.06
C THR A 558 -30.68 -16.98 9.68
N GLU A 559 -30.60 -17.19 10.99
CA GLU A 559 -29.34 -17.56 11.64
C GLU A 559 -28.77 -18.79 10.95
N ASP A 560 -27.52 -18.71 10.50
CA ASP A 560 -26.82 -19.77 9.79
C ASP A 560 -26.96 -21.11 10.56
N GLU A 561 -27.64 -22.07 9.95
CA GLU A 561 -28.02 -23.35 10.58
C GLU A 561 -26.78 -24.07 11.15
N TYR A 562 -25.63 -23.94 10.49
CA TYR A 562 -24.38 -24.51 10.98
C TYR A 562 -23.92 -23.85 12.28
N VAL A 563 -24.00 -22.53 12.36
CA VAL A 563 -23.64 -21.77 13.57
C VAL A 563 -24.59 -22.13 14.72
N VAL A 564 -25.89 -22.22 14.47
CA VAL A 564 -26.90 -22.60 15.47
C VAL A 564 -26.64 -24.02 15.99
N ARG A 565 -26.34 -24.96 15.08
CA ARG A 565 -26.02 -26.35 15.43
C ARG A 565 -24.77 -26.44 16.31
N VAL A 566 -23.70 -25.74 15.95
CA VAL A 566 -22.46 -25.71 16.75
C VAL A 566 -22.69 -25.07 18.11
N GLN A 567 -23.39 -23.93 18.18
CA GLN A 567 -23.72 -23.27 19.45
C GLN A 567 -24.55 -24.17 20.36
N SER A 568 -25.50 -24.92 19.81
CA SER A 568 -26.33 -25.85 20.59
C SER A 568 -25.50 -26.95 21.25
N ALA A 569 -24.53 -27.54 20.52
CA ALA A 569 -23.61 -28.53 21.06
C ALA A 569 -22.69 -27.95 22.15
N LEU A 570 -22.18 -26.73 21.94
CA LEU A 570 -21.36 -26.04 22.93
C LEU A 570 -22.13 -25.74 24.23
N VAL A 571 -23.41 -25.36 24.13
CA VAL A 571 -24.29 -25.16 25.29
C VAL A 571 -24.56 -26.49 26.01
N ALA A 572 -24.74 -27.59 25.26
CA ALA A 572 -24.92 -28.93 25.80
C ALA A 572 -23.63 -29.53 26.41
N GLN A 573 -22.46 -28.91 26.16
CA GLN A 573 -21.13 -29.42 26.51
C GLN A 573 -20.81 -30.77 25.85
N ASP A 574 -21.39 -31.03 24.68
CA ASP A 574 -21.08 -32.22 23.90
C ASP A 574 -19.69 -32.07 23.25
N PRO A 575 -18.85 -33.12 23.24
CA PRO A 575 -17.55 -33.06 22.59
C PRO A 575 -17.71 -32.95 21.07
N ILE A 576 -17.02 -31.98 20.47
CA ILE A 576 -17.06 -31.73 19.03
C ILE A 576 -15.84 -32.39 18.38
N ARG A 577 -16.09 -33.36 17.50
CA ARG A 577 -15.05 -34.06 16.72
C ARG A 577 -15.33 -33.90 15.24
N LEU A 578 -14.33 -33.44 14.49
CA LEU A 578 -14.46 -33.15 13.06
C LEU A 578 -13.70 -34.16 12.21
N HIS A 579 -14.36 -34.76 11.23
CA HIS A 579 -13.76 -35.56 10.19
C HIS A 579 -13.74 -34.74 8.89
N ILE A 580 -12.58 -34.21 8.54
CA ILE A 580 -12.39 -33.38 7.35
C ILE A 580 -12.22 -34.31 6.14
N GLY A 581 -13.04 -34.12 5.10
CA GLY A 581 -13.03 -34.95 3.89
C GLY A 581 -13.59 -36.37 4.10
N GLY A 582 -14.39 -36.57 5.16
CA GLY A 582 -14.81 -37.91 5.55
C GLY A 582 -15.79 -38.57 4.58
N HIS A 583 -15.60 -39.87 4.32
CA HIS A 583 -16.45 -40.66 3.42
C HIS A 583 -17.39 -41.64 4.14
N VAL A 584 -17.30 -41.74 5.46
CA VAL A 584 -18.11 -42.67 6.27
C VAL A 584 -18.72 -41.94 7.46
N LYS A 585 -20.05 -41.89 7.52
CA LYS A 585 -20.79 -41.25 8.60
C LYS A 585 -20.60 -42.00 9.92
N SER A 586 -20.31 -41.27 10.99
CA SER A 586 -20.18 -41.81 12.35
C SER A 586 -20.99 -40.94 13.32
N PRO A 587 -21.69 -41.52 14.31
CA PRO A 587 -22.49 -40.73 15.26
C PRO A 587 -21.65 -39.78 16.12
N ASP A 588 -20.36 -40.09 16.31
CA ASP A 588 -19.46 -39.33 17.17
C ASP A 588 -18.62 -38.28 16.42
N TRP A 589 -18.75 -38.19 15.09
CA TRP A 589 -17.93 -37.31 14.25
C TRP A 589 -18.79 -36.56 13.26
N TRP A 590 -18.56 -35.26 13.15
CA TRP A 590 -19.18 -34.44 12.12
C TRP A 590 -18.29 -34.36 10.89
N ILE A 591 -18.87 -34.63 9.73
CA ILE A 591 -18.14 -34.57 8.47
C ILE A 591 -18.16 -33.13 7.94
N VAL A 592 -16.97 -32.59 7.70
CA VAL A 592 -16.78 -31.30 7.02
C VAL A 592 -16.16 -31.56 5.66
N ASP A 593 -16.83 -31.14 4.60
CA ASP A 593 -16.33 -31.31 3.23
C ASP A 593 -16.67 -30.07 2.39
N ALA A 594 -15.81 -29.73 1.43
CA ALA A 594 -16.07 -28.65 0.48
C ALA A 594 -17.14 -29.03 -0.54
N ASN A 595 -17.30 -30.33 -0.81
CA ASN A 595 -18.33 -30.88 -1.68
C ASN A 595 -19.59 -31.21 -0.87
N ASP A 596 -20.74 -30.81 -1.42
CA ASP A 596 -22.05 -31.13 -0.88
C ASP A 596 -22.35 -32.63 -1.05
N GLY A 597 -22.97 -33.28 -0.05
CA GLY A 597 -23.27 -34.71 -0.10
C GLY A 597 -24.09 -35.21 1.10
N ASP A 598 -24.81 -36.32 0.91
CA ASP A 598 -25.80 -36.85 1.88
C ASP A 598 -25.23 -37.17 3.28
N ILE A 599 -23.92 -37.41 3.36
CA ILE A 599 -23.23 -37.74 4.61
C ILE A 599 -22.55 -36.52 5.26
N VAL A 600 -22.43 -35.41 4.53
CA VAL A 600 -21.69 -34.22 4.96
C VAL A 600 -22.54 -33.42 5.94
N ASP A 601 -22.00 -33.14 7.12
CA ASP A 601 -22.69 -32.36 8.16
C ASP A 601 -22.54 -30.86 7.94
N PHE A 602 -21.39 -30.45 7.40
CA PHE A 602 -21.03 -29.06 7.16
C PHE A 602 -20.36 -28.93 5.78
N VAL A 603 -21.04 -28.27 4.84
CA VAL A 603 -20.46 -27.97 3.53
C VAL A 603 -19.57 -26.74 3.65
N MET A 604 -18.29 -26.96 3.94
CA MET A 604 -17.31 -25.91 4.25
C MET A 604 -15.93 -26.30 3.76
N ARG A 605 -15.12 -25.31 3.40
CA ARG A 605 -13.71 -25.52 3.06
C ARG A 605 -12.90 -25.75 4.35
N MET A 606 -11.98 -26.70 4.34
CA MET A 606 -11.19 -27.08 5.51
C MET A 606 -10.29 -25.96 6.06
N GLU A 607 -9.98 -24.96 5.25
CA GLU A 607 -9.24 -23.74 5.61
C GLU A 607 -10.13 -22.62 6.20
N ASN A 608 -11.45 -22.81 6.24
CA ASN A 608 -12.39 -21.85 6.82
C ASN A 608 -13.54 -22.57 7.53
N LEU A 609 -13.32 -22.87 8.80
CA LEU A 609 -14.27 -23.51 9.70
C LEU A 609 -15.09 -22.44 10.44
N TYR A 610 -15.69 -21.49 9.71
CA TYR A 610 -16.39 -20.31 10.26
C TYR A 610 -17.51 -20.64 11.25
N ALA A 611 -18.17 -21.80 11.12
CA ALA A 611 -19.23 -22.23 12.03
C ALA A 611 -18.69 -22.58 13.43
N PHE A 612 -17.39 -22.83 13.54
CA PHE A 612 -16.71 -23.26 14.75
C PHE A 612 -15.94 -22.09 15.39
N PRO A 613 -16.36 -21.64 16.59
CA PRO A 613 -15.65 -20.60 17.34
C PRO A 613 -14.22 -21.01 17.70
N ASP A 614 -13.41 -20.03 18.12
CA ASP A 614 -12.07 -20.32 18.64
C ASP A 614 -12.15 -21.28 19.83
N SER A 615 -11.25 -22.26 19.85
CA SER A 615 -11.13 -23.22 20.96
C SER A 615 -12.40 -24.01 21.28
N SER A 616 -13.22 -24.32 20.27
CA SER A 616 -14.50 -25.01 20.39
C SER A 616 -14.46 -26.51 20.05
N VAL A 617 -13.42 -26.98 19.36
CA VAL A 617 -13.30 -28.34 18.83
C VAL A 617 -12.36 -29.18 19.70
N ASP A 618 -12.75 -30.42 20.01
CA ASP A 618 -11.95 -31.35 20.82
C ASP A 618 -10.92 -32.11 19.97
N VAL A 619 -11.35 -32.62 18.82
CA VAL A 619 -10.53 -33.47 17.94
C VAL A 619 -10.80 -33.14 16.47
N ILE A 620 -9.74 -33.04 15.67
CA ILE A 620 -9.81 -33.02 14.21
C ILE A 620 -9.12 -34.26 13.68
N TYR A 621 -9.78 -34.96 12.77
CA TYR A 621 -9.23 -36.03 11.97
C TYR A 621 -9.30 -35.64 10.48
N GLY A 622 -8.19 -35.78 9.76
CA GLY A 622 -8.12 -35.58 8.32
C GLY A 622 -7.20 -36.60 7.67
N SER A 623 -7.73 -37.38 6.72
CA SER A 623 -6.97 -38.40 5.99
C SER A 623 -6.92 -38.04 4.51
N HIS A 624 -5.70 -37.87 3.99
CA HIS A 624 -5.45 -37.57 2.58
C HIS A 624 -6.17 -36.31 2.09
N VAL A 625 -6.15 -35.26 2.92
CA VAL A 625 -6.76 -33.95 2.61
C VAL A 625 -5.74 -32.82 2.46
N LEU A 626 -4.58 -32.88 3.14
CA LEU A 626 -3.63 -31.75 3.20
C LEU A 626 -2.81 -31.59 1.91
N GLU A 627 -2.58 -32.68 1.18
CA GLU A 627 -1.87 -32.71 -0.09
C GLU A 627 -2.58 -31.90 -1.19
N HIS A 628 -3.88 -31.65 -1.04
CA HIS A 628 -4.66 -30.80 -1.95
C HIS A 628 -4.38 -29.30 -1.75
N CYS A 629 -3.66 -28.92 -0.70
CA CYS A 629 -3.34 -27.53 -0.39
C CYS A 629 -2.07 -27.05 -1.12
N THR A 630 -2.09 -25.84 -1.68
CA THR A 630 -0.87 -25.18 -2.16
C THR A 630 0.09 -24.84 -1.00
N HIS A 631 1.39 -25.09 -1.17
CA HIS A 631 2.42 -24.69 -0.21
C HIS A 631 2.97 -23.26 -0.44
N GLY A 632 2.75 -22.69 -1.64
CA GLY A 632 3.37 -21.46 -2.15
C GLY A 632 2.36 -20.33 -2.37
N VAL A 633 1.91 -20.13 -3.62
CA VAL A 633 0.84 -19.17 -3.97
C VAL A 633 -0.42 -19.54 -3.20
N GLY A 634 -1.06 -18.60 -2.51
CA GLY A 634 -2.22 -18.91 -1.66
C GLY A 634 -1.89 -19.32 -0.23
N ARG A 635 -0.74 -19.99 -0.03
CA ARG A 635 -0.33 -20.63 1.25
C ARG A 635 -1.47 -21.43 1.91
N GLU A 636 -2.25 -22.17 1.10
CA GLU A 636 -3.43 -22.91 1.56
C GLU A 636 -3.06 -23.87 2.71
N LEU A 637 -1.92 -24.57 2.61
CA LEU A 637 -1.52 -25.58 3.60
C LEU A 637 -1.31 -24.97 4.98
N GLN A 638 -0.60 -23.84 5.04
CA GLN A 638 -0.34 -23.12 6.28
C GLN A 638 -1.63 -22.52 6.85
N ASN A 639 -2.54 -22.05 5.99
CA ASN A 639 -3.81 -21.46 6.40
C ASN A 639 -4.75 -22.52 6.98
N THR A 640 -4.88 -23.68 6.31
CA THR A 640 -5.63 -24.84 6.80
C THR A 640 -5.17 -25.26 8.19
N LEU A 641 -3.86 -25.48 8.37
CA LEU A 641 -3.32 -25.91 9.66
C LEU A 641 -3.55 -24.88 10.77
N ARG A 642 -3.47 -23.57 10.47
CA ARG A 642 -3.79 -22.53 11.46
C ARG A 642 -5.26 -22.46 11.80
N GLU A 643 -6.13 -22.68 10.83
CA GLU A 643 -7.57 -22.73 11.07
C GLU A 643 -7.93 -23.91 11.97
N TRP A 644 -7.33 -25.07 11.72
CA TRP A 644 -7.48 -26.25 12.56
C TRP A 644 -6.96 -25.98 13.98
N HIS A 645 -5.82 -25.32 14.11
CA HIS A 645 -5.30 -24.88 15.41
C HIS A 645 -6.25 -23.88 16.10
N ARG A 646 -6.80 -22.90 15.36
CA ARG A 646 -7.74 -21.90 15.89
C ARG A 646 -8.96 -22.55 16.52
N VAL A 647 -9.61 -23.48 15.82
CA VAL A 647 -10.83 -24.11 16.34
C VAL A 647 -10.57 -25.12 17.43
N LEU A 648 -9.42 -25.81 17.43
CA LEU A 648 -9.08 -26.79 18.48
C LEU A 648 -8.93 -26.10 19.83
N ARG A 649 -9.53 -26.64 20.89
CA ARG A 649 -9.33 -26.15 22.26
C ARG A 649 -7.88 -26.30 22.71
N PRO A 650 -7.41 -25.60 23.76
CA PRO A 650 -6.09 -25.84 24.33
C PRO A 650 -5.90 -27.33 24.67
N GLY A 651 -4.86 -27.95 24.12
CA GLY A 651 -4.62 -29.40 24.24
C GLY A 651 -5.54 -30.29 23.40
N GLY A 652 -6.37 -29.70 22.51
CA GLY A 652 -7.17 -30.43 21.54
C GLY A 652 -6.30 -31.23 20.57
N GLN A 653 -6.83 -32.34 20.06
CA GLN A 653 -6.06 -33.31 19.29
C GLN A 653 -6.22 -33.10 17.78
N LEU A 654 -5.10 -33.15 17.06
CA LEU A 654 -5.07 -33.25 15.61
C LEU A 654 -4.53 -34.63 15.22
N LEU A 655 -5.30 -35.37 14.43
CA LEU A 655 -4.95 -36.67 13.87
C LEU A 655 -4.90 -36.52 12.35
N VAL A 656 -3.71 -36.55 11.76
CA VAL A 656 -3.53 -36.30 10.34
C VAL A 656 -2.81 -37.44 9.64
N SER A 657 -3.36 -37.86 8.50
CA SER A 657 -2.78 -38.84 7.59
C SER A 657 -2.54 -38.19 6.23
N VAL A 658 -1.32 -38.29 5.71
CA VAL A 658 -0.94 -37.79 4.38
C VAL A 658 -0.17 -38.85 3.58
N PRO A 659 -0.20 -38.82 2.24
CA PRO A 659 0.62 -39.68 1.40
C PRO A 659 2.11 -39.59 1.77
N ASN A 660 2.74 -40.75 1.97
CA ASN A 660 4.16 -40.84 2.21
C ASN A 660 4.92 -40.72 0.88
N LEU A 661 5.28 -39.49 0.50
CA LEU A 661 5.93 -39.21 -0.78
C LEU A 661 7.22 -40.02 -0.95
N PHE A 662 7.99 -40.20 0.13
CA PHE A 662 9.25 -40.96 0.07
C PHE A 662 9.01 -42.44 -0.27
N VAL A 663 8.05 -43.09 0.38
CA VAL A 663 7.71 -44.49 0.11
C VAL A 663 7.09 -44.64 -1.28
N LEU A 664 6.17 -43.76 -1.64
CA LEU A 664 5.49 -43.79 -2.94
C LEU A 664 6.46 -43.54 -4.09
N ALA A 665 7.38 -42.59 -3.97
CA ALA A 665 8.41 -42.34 -4.98
C ALA A 665 9.34 -43.55 -5.14
N ALA A 666 9.73 -44.20 -4.04
CA ALA A 666 10.56 -45.41 -4.09
C ALA A 666 9.85 -46.59 -4.77
N LEU A 667 8.54 -46.76 -4.53
CA LEU A 667 7.74 -47.77 -5.22
C LEU A 667 7.52 -47.42 -6.70
N PHE A 668 7.31 -46.14 -7.02
CA PHE A 668 7.09 -45.68 -8.39
C PHE A 668 8.32 -45.91 -9.31
N ILE A 669 9.53 -45.73 -8.79
CA ILE A 669 10.77 -45.94 -9.58
C ILE A 669 11.27 -47.39 -9.61
N ASP A 670 10.65 -48.29 -8.84
CA ASP A 670 11.04 -49.71 -8.83
C ASP A 670 10.51 -50.43 -10.07
N GLU A 671 11.40 -50.69 -11.03
CA GLU A 671 11.05 -51.35 -12.29
C GLU A 671 10.56 -52.79 -12.14
N SER A 672 10.78 -53.43 -10.97
CA SER A 672 10.25 -54.76 -10.69
C SER A 672 8.74 -54.77 -10.39
N ILE A 673 8.17 -53.61 -10.05
CA ILE A 673 6.74 -53.47 -9.80
C ILE A 673 5.97 -53.39 -11.13
N PRO A 674 4.84 -54.12 -11.26
CA PRO A 674 3.97 -54.05 -12.43
C PRO A 674 3.64 -52.60 -12.82
N HIS A 675 3.58 -52.36 -14.13
CA HIS A 675 3.29 -51.04 -14.68
C HIS A 675 1.99 -50.42 -14.14
N ASP A 676 0.93 -51.23 -14.01
CA ASP A 676 -0.39 -50.76 -13.58
C ASP A 676 -0.37 -50.29 -12.12
N ASP A 677 0.40 -50.95 -11.26
CA ASP A 677 0.58 -50.54 -9.86
C ASP A 677 1.40 -49.25 -9.77
N ARG A 678 2.42 -49.08 -10.64
CA ARG A 678 3.18 -47.83 -10.74
C ARG A 678 2.32 -46.67 -11.24
N LEU A 679 1.40 -46.92 -12.17
CA LEU A 679 0.39 -45.93 -12.57
C LEU A 679 -0.51 -45.55 -11.39
N TRP A 680 -0.93 -46.52 -10.59
CA TRP A 680 -1.72 -46.25 -9.38
C TRP A 680 -0.93 -45.45 -8.33
N PHE A 681 0.35 -45.73 -8.09
CA PHE A 681 1.17 -44.90 -7.19
C PHE A 681 1.31 -43.47 -7.70
N MET A 682 1.44 -43.28 -9.02
CA MET A 682 1.45 -41.95 -9.62
C MET A 682 0.17 -41.18 -9.30
N THR A 683 -1.01 -41.81 -9.32
CA THR A 683 -2.26 -41.13 -8.95
C THR A 683 -2.32 -40.78 -7.46
N ILE A 684 -1.67 -41.54 -6.58
CA ILE A 684 -1.57 -41.15 -5.15
C ILE A 684 -0.59 -39.99 -4.96
N ILE A 685 0.45 -39.88 -5.79
CA ILE A 685 1.42 -38.78 -5.70
C ILE A 685 0.82 -37.47 -6.24
N PHE A 686 0.08 -37.52 -7.35
CA PHE A 686 -0.37 -36.33 -8.08
C PHE A 686 -1.88 -36.05 -7.99
N GLY A 687 -2.62 -36.88 -7.25
CA GLY A 687 -4.09 -36.88 -7.22
C GLY A 687 -4.68 -37.75 -8.33
N GLY A 688 -5.91 -38.22 -8.13
CA GLY A 688 -6.66 -38.96 -9.14
C GLY A 688 -7.14 -38.09 -10.30
N GLN A 689 -7.17 -36.77 -10.11
CA GLN A 689 -7.60 -35.75 -11.07
C GLN A 689 -9.00 -36.02 -11.63
N THR A 690 -9.86 -36.64 -10.81
CA THR A 690 -11.24 -36.97 -11.18
C THR A 690 -12.15 -35.74 -11.16
N ASP A 691 -11.78 -34.72 -10.38
CA ASP A 691 -12.39 -33.39 -10.37
C ASP A 691 -11.35 -32.28 -10.08
N ALA A 692 -11.82 -31.04 -9.92
CA ALA A 692 -10.96 -29.88 -9.67
C ALA A 692 -10.31 -29.86 -8.27
N TYR A 693 -10.80 -30.67 -7.34
CA TYR A 693 -10.30 -30.78 -5.97
C TYR A 693 -9.34 -31.96 -5.81
N ASP A 694 -9.49 -33.01 -6.62
CA ASP A 694 -8.64 -34.22 -6.64
C ASP A 694 -7.26 -34.01 -7.32
N VAL A 695 -6.54 -32.95 -6.91
CA VAL A 695 -5.19 -32.64 -7.39
C VAL A 695 -4.27 -32.44 -6.20
N HIS A 696 -3.20 -33.25 -6.12
CA HIS A 696 -2.20 -33.12 -5.06
C HIS A 696 -1.15 -32.07 -5.46
N LYS A 697 -1.07 -31.01 -4.66
CA LYS A 697 -0.24 -29.82 -4.91
C LYS A 697 1.03 -29.80 -4.04
N VAL A 698 1.09 -30.66 -3.03
CA VAL A 698 2.22 -30.79 -2.11
C VAL A 698 2.39 -32.26 -1.72
N GLY A 699 3.64 -32.72 -1.59
CA GLY A 699 3.95 -34.06 -1.08
C GLY A 699 4.74 -33.97 0.22
N PHE A 700 4.54 -34.96 1.09
CA PHE A 700 5.08 -34.95 2.44
C PHE A 700 6.06 -36.09 2.69
N ASP A 701 7.14 -35.77 3.37
CA ASP A 701 7.78 -36.71 4.29
C ASP A 701 7.45 -36.29 5.75
N GLU A 702 7.90 -37.10 6.72
CA GLU A 702 7.61 -36.83 8.12
C GLU A 702 8.24 -35.50 8.59
N ALA A 703 9.45 -35.18 8.13
CA ALA A 703 10.13 -33.96 8.54
C ALA A 703 9.41 -32.70 8.05
N ILE A 704 8.96 -32.71 6.79
CA ILE A 704 8.19 -31.63 6.16
C ILE A 704 6.85 -31.47 6.87
N LEU A 705 6.11 -32.57 7.10
CA LEU A 705 4.83 -32.52 7.81
C LEU A 705 4.98 -31.92 9.21
N LEU A 706 5.96 -32.41 9.99
CA LEU A 706 6.21 -31.91 11.34
C LEU A 706 6.68 -30.45 11.35
N ALA A 707 7.40 -29.99 10.33
CA ALA A 707 7.79 -28.58 10.21
C ALA A 707 6.56 -27.68 10.05
N TYR A 708 5.62 -28.05 9.19
CA TYR A 708 4.37 -27.31 8.98
C TYR A 708 3.48 -27.32 10.22
N LEU A 709 3.33 -28.48 10.88
CA LEU A 709 2.55 -28.57 12.11
C LEU A 709 3.13 -27.70 13.24
N ARG A 710 4.46 -27.73 13.43
CA ARG A 710 5.14 -26.84 14.40
C ARG A 710 4.91 -25.37 14.09
N GLN A 711 5.03 -24.99 12.82
CA GLN A 711 4.82 -23.60 12.39
C GLN A 711 3.39 -23.12 12.65
N ALA A 712 2.40 -24.03 12.59
CA ALA A 712 1.00 -23.74 12.86
C ALA A 712 0.64 -23.72 14.37
N GLY A 713 1.59 -24.02 15.27
CA GLY A 713 1.37 -23.97 16.72
C GLY A 713 1.01 -25.32 17.35
N PHE A 714 1.21 -26.44 16.64
CA PHE A 714 1.05 -27.77 17.22
C PHE A 714 2.33 -28.25 17.94
N CYS A 715 2.17 -29.09 18.94
CA CYS A 715 3.26 -29.76 19.65
C CYS A 715 2.89 -31.20 20.04
N ASP A 716 3.77 -31.90 20.77
CA ASP A 716 3.60 -33.29 21.23
C ASP A 716 3.23 -34.28 20.12
N PHE A 717 4.15 -34.44 19.17
CA PHE A 717 3.98 -35.29 18.00
C PHE A 717 4.19 -36.76 18.30
N THR A 718 3.23 -37.60 17.93
CA THR A 718 3.32 -39.07 18.03
C THR A 718 3.00 -39.69 16.69
N ARG A 719 3.82 -40.64 16.24
CA ARG A 719 3.61 -41.39 14.99
C ARG A 719 2.82 -42.66 15.28
N HIS A 720 1.88 -42.97 14.40
CA HIS A 720 1.04 -44.17 14.49
C HIS A 720 1.15 -45.00 13.21
N ASP A 721 0.92 -46.30 13.32
CA ASP A 721 0.69 -47.16 12.15
C ASP A 721 -0.78 -47.06 11.71
N ASP A 722 -1.71 -46.97 12.66
CA ASP A 722 -3.14 -46.81 12.49
C ASP A 722 -3.69 -46.00 13.67
N PHE A 723 -4.66 -45.12 13.42
CA PHE A 723 -5.39 -44.38 14.46
C PHE A 723 -6.53 -45.20 15.08
N GLY A 724 -6.97 -46.28 14.44
CA GLY A 724 -8.07 -47.15 14.88
C GLY A 724 -9.45 -46.49 14.76
N LEU A 725 -9.60 -45.53 13.84
CA LEU A 725 -10.82 -44.72 13.70
C LEU A 725 -11.67 -45.10 12.50
N PHE A 726 -11.08 -45.07 11.29
CA PHE A 726 -11.78 -45.26 10.02
C PHE A 726 -10.97 -46.17 9.09
N SER A 727 -11.66 -46.97 8.29
CA SER A 727 -11.03 -47.81 7.27
C SER A 727 -10.80 -47.03 5.97
N ASP A 728 -9.87 -46.07 6.00
CA ASP A 728 -9.52 -45.19 4.89
C ASP A 728 -8.04 -45.31 4.46
N SER A 729 -7.55 -44.36 3.65
CA SER A 729 -6.18 -44.36 3.14
C SER A 729 -5.10 -44.37 4.24
N SER A 730 -5.41 -43.97 5.47
CA SER A 730 -4.48 -43.99 6.61
C SER A 730 -3.98 -45.39 6.97
N VAL A 731 -4.75 -46.45 6.69
CA VAL A 731 -4.38 -47.84 7.04
C VAL A 731 -3.80 -48.65 5.87
N LEU A 732 -3.60 -48.02 4.71
CA LEU A 732 -3.16 -48.72 3.51
C LEU A 732 -1.69 -49.16 3.60
N VAL A 733 -1.48 -50.47 3.40
CA VAL A 733 -0.16 -51.11 3.31
C VAL A 733 -0.04 -51.79 1.95
N VAL A 734 0.95 -51.36 1.16
CA VAL A 734 1.15 -51.82 -0.21
C VAL A 734 2.58 -52.32 -0.36
N TYR A 735 2.75 -53.53 -0.91
CA TYR A 735 4.05 -54.22 -0.95
C TYR A 735 4.75 -54.29 0.42
N GLY A 736 3.97 -54.48 1.49
CA GLY A 736 4.48 -54.55 2.87
C GLY A 736 4.94 -53.20 3.44
N LYS A 737 4.68 -52.08 2.77
CA LYS A 737 5.04 -50.73 3.21
C LYS A 737 3.78 -49.90 3.47
N PRO A 738 3.64 -49.25 4.64
CA PRO A 738 2.62 -48.23 4.85
C PRO A 738 2.85 -47.08 3.87
N ILE A 739 1.82 -46.70 3.13
CA ILE A 739 1.90 -45.62 2.13
C ILE A 739 1.45 -44.26 2.69
N SER A 740 1.10 -44.21 3.97
CA SER A 740 0.64 -43.01 4.68
C SER A 740 1.57 -42.65 5.83
N ILE A 741 1.61 -41.36 6.18
CA ILE A 741 2.27 -40.84 7.38
C ILE A 741 1.17 -40.40 8.34
N ASN A 742 0.99 -41.17 9.41
CA ASN A 742 -0.04 -40.92 10.42
C ASN A 742 0.60 -40.24 11.64
N VAL A 743 0.25 -38.98 11.88
CA VAL A 743 0.76 -38.18 13.00
C VAL A 743 -0.39 -37.68 13.86
N GLN A 744 -0.27 -37.91 15.16
CA GLN A 744 -1.03 -37.21 16.19
C GLN A 744 -0.23 -36.02 16.68
N ALA A 745 -0.90 -34.88 16.88
CA ALA A 745 -0.36 -33.67 17.49
C ALA A 745 -1.41 -33.01 18.41
N HIS A 746 -0.97 -32.06 19.23
CA HIS A 746 -1.85 -31.28 20.13
C HIS A 746 -1.77 -29.79 19.84
N ALA A 747 -2.88 -29.07 19.98
CA ALA A 747 -2.93 -27.62 19.83
C ALA A 747 -2.33 -26.93 21.06
N CYS A 748 -1.19 -26.26 20.87
CA CYS A 748 -0.43 -25.63 21.96
C CYS A 748 -0.72 -24.13 21.92
N LYS A 749 -1.54 -23.67 22.88
CA LYS A 749 -2.15 -22.34 22.92
C LYS A 749 -1.74 -21.57 24.16
#